data_AF-A0A496Q2E5-F1
#
_entry.id   AF-A0A496Q2E5-F1
#
_cell.length_a   1.000
_cell.length_b   1.000
_cell.length_c   1.000
_cell.angle_alpha   90.00
_cell.angle_beta   90.00
_cell.angle_gamma   90.00
#
_symmetry.space_group_name_H-M   'P 1'
#
loop_
_entity.id
_entity.type
_entity.pdbx_description
1 polymer ?
#
loop_
_entity_poly.entity_id
_entity_poly.type
_entity_poly.pdbx_seq_one_letter_code
_entity_poly.pdbx_strand_id
1 'polypeptide(L)'
;MKLRILLKFLLTGVGFLAFLVGMAFFFRPDEGAAAGNDNPEAIEEAERLRATDFNFADPPVINQVVDYTEGESAEWYPKEEAPILAELVTEGRLPPVADRVGPEPVVMFGPDGLGTYGGTWLRGTNAFRNIDTFGTLYAYAQLVRWSPLGYPIVPHVAKSYEVLDQGRTYLFKLRRGMRWSDGAPFTADDILYWWNYEAMDSSVGRDAAAFDFRVLQFRGKLGRVRKVDDFTIRFEFDEPNGIFLDLMATYAGSYLTSTPAHYLRQFHPRLGDPEFIRNMMNAYQMPSPEALYVKIKSWDNVEHPRLWPFIYRTHKSNPPFVWVRNPYYYAVDPAGNQLPYLDRVQFDIKSTELLNIAASRGDFSLQTGVLPSNYTMMMEQREAGGYEVYHWTVGDGSSTIIFPNMNFRHDPDDPIGTMKVALFQNARFRQALSLSINRAELIEVEFNGMSEAVQAGPGPGSVFHEPSQYYAFVDFDPARANILLDEIGLAKRDGEGFRTFPDGSRMHFFLNFQHGTGMLSGLLEGVVDDWTRIGIRATARERSVNLFRIEFEGLQHDFTVVGATGQALPLNLPRLFTLKRGSWYASAWARWFDMDGFYGKEVRLGDGIQVPPEDHPIMDAVRVYDRAIRATGVDEQVEIFRDALKIAGRELWTINIASAPPTMAVVKNGFRNVPREMVFNWDMLGLGSGGRETFFIENPSDSPGAIAQTKESMVHPTLPSRLAESLAGFRPGDEFNGGGGLGGWFRTLFLVALVSALGLVAFKHPFIGRRLMIMVPTLFFISIVVFTIIQLPPGDYISTMISRLEVLGEEADMSRIEELKVLFRLDDSTVSQYLGWTGLKWFTSFSPEDTGLLQGNLGRSMETLGLVNDMIGDRLLLTLLISLGTILLTWTIALPIGIFSAVRQYSLGDYIVTFVGFLGMCIPNFLLALLLMHFASQYFGLNISGLFSAEYGAQPEWTWGKFVDLLKHIWLPIVVLGVAGTAGMIRVMRGNLLDELKKPYVTTARAKGVRPLKLLLKYPVRLALNPFISSVGVLFPQLISGGAIVAMILSLPTIGPEMIYALTSEDMYLAGTLLMLLSLLGVVGTLVSDLLLMALDPRIRMGSES
;
A
#
# COMPACT_ATOMS: atom_id res chain seq x y z
N MET A 1 18.27 -34.03 49.06
CA MET A 1 18.32 -32.67 48.46
C MET A 1 17.56 -32.58 47.13
N LYS A 2 17.77 -33.51 46.18
CA LYS A 2 17.09 -33.51 44.86
C LYS A 2 15.54 -33.59 44.91
N LEU A 3 14.96 -34.39 45.81
CA LEU A 3 13.49 -34.54 45.92
C LEU A 3 12.78 -33.25 46.41
N ARG A 4 13.41 -32.49 47.31
CA ARG A 4 12.87 -31.20 47.78
C ARG A 4 12.88 -30.13 46.69
N ILE A 5 13.85 -30.19 45.77
CA ILE A 5 13.92 -29.29 44.61
C ILE A 5 12.83 -29.67 43.60
N LEU A 6 12.67 -30.96 43.33
CA LEU A 6 11.61 -31.47 42.47
C LEU A 6 10.22 -31.09 42.99
N LEU A 7 9.98 -31.25 44.30
CA LEU A 7 8.72 -30.90 44.94
C LEU A 7 8.44 -29.38 44.87
N LYS A 8 9.47 -28.54 45.02
CA LYS A 8 9.33 -27.08 44.85
C LYS A 8 9.01 -26.71 43.42
N PHE A 9 9.65 -27.33 42.43
CA PHE A 9 9.32 -27.13 41.01
C PHE A 9 7.89 -27.55 40.71
N LEU A 10 7.46 -28.68 41.24
CA LEU A 10 6.11 -29.21 41.04
C LEU A 10 5.05 -28.32 41.70
N LEU A 11 5.29 -27.85 42.94
CA LEU A 11 4.44 -26.88 43.61
C LEU A 11 4.38 -25.52 42.88
N THR A 12 5.50 -25.07 42.31
CA THR A 12 5.55 -23.82 41.54
C THR A 12 4.79 -23.98 40.21
N GLY A 13 4.94 -25.12 39.54
CA GLY A 13 4.19 -25.46 38.33
C GLY A 13 2.69 -25.56 38.59
N VAL A 14 2.28 -26.18 39.70
CA VAL A 14 0.87 -26.25 40.13
C VAL A 14 0.34 -24.86 40.49
N GLY A 15 1.12 -24.04 41.20
CA GLY A 15 0.74 -22.66 41.52
C GLY A 15 0.60 -21.77 40.28
N PHE A 16 1.50 -21.93 39.30
CA PHE A 16 1.41 -21.22 38.02
C PHE A 16 0.21 -21.71 37.19
N LEU A 17 -0.05 -23.02 37.15
CA LEU A 17 -1.23 -23.59 36.50
C LEU A 17 -2.52 -23.08 37.16
N ALA A 18 -2.57 -23.04 38.49
CA ALA A 18 -3.71 -22.49 39.23
C ALA A 18 -3.90 -20.99 38.97
N PHE A 19 -2.81 -20.22 38.84
CA PHE A 19 -2.87 -18.81 38.44
C PHE A 19 -3.37 -18.65 37.00
N LEU A 20 -2.88 -19.46 36.05
CA LEU A 20 -3.35 -19.44 34.67
C LEU A 20 -4.83 -19.85 34.56
N VAL A 21 -5.25 -20.87 35.30
CA VAL A 21 -6.67 -21.29 35.37
C VAL A 21 -7.52 -20.20 36.04
N GLY A 22 -7.01 -19.54 37.08
CA GLY A 22 -7.68 -18.42 37.73
C GLY A 22 -7.80 -17.20 36.80
N MET A 23 -6.74 -16.85 36.07
CA MET A 23 -6.78 -15.81 35.03
C MET A 23 -7.74 -16.22 33.91
N ALA A 24 -7.69 -17.45 33.42
CA ALA A 24 -8.62 -17.98 32.43
C ALA A 24 -10.07 -18.00 32.93
N PHE A 25 -10.30 -18.03 34.24
CA PHE A 25 -11.63 -17.90 34.83
C PHE A 25 -12.09 -16.42 34.89
N PHE A 26 -11.19 -15.49 35.21
CA PHE A 26 -11.48 -14.04 35.21
C PHE A 26 -11.60 -13.45 33.80
N PHE A 27 -10.85 -13.98 32.84
CA PHE A 27 -10.89 -13.65 31.43
C PHE A 27 -11.66 -14.71 30.63
N ARG A 28 -12.43 -15.57 31.30
CA ARG A 28 -13.23 -16.56 30.60
C ARG A 28 -14.18 -15.77 29.72
N PRO A 29 -14.12 -15.91 28.38
CA PRO A 29 -15.18 -15.37 27.56
C PRO A 29 -16.48 -15.97 28.11
N ASP A 30 -17.49 -15.14 28.28
CA ASP A 30 -18.79 -15.61 28.73
C ASP A 30 -19.32 -16.54 27.63
N GLU A 31 -19.08 -17.85 27.78
CA GLU A 31 -19.50 -18.88 26.83
C GLU A 31 -21.04 -18.86 26.69
N GLY A 32 -21.75 -18.29 27.68
CA GLY A 32 -23.19 -18.01 27.62
C GLY A 32 -23.57 -16.73 26.88
N ALA A 33 -22.65 -15.78 26.68
CA ALA A 33 -22.86 -14.61 25.82
C ALA A 33 -22.54 -14.93 24.35
N ALA A 34 -21.55 -15.79 24.09
CA ALA A 34 -21.21 -16.24 22.73
C ALA A 34 -22.18 -17.30 22.19
N ALA A 35 -22.85 -18.08 23.06
CA ALA A 35 -23.94 -18.98 22.68
C ALA A 35 -25.33 -18.31 22.72
N GLY A 36 -25.37 -16.98 22.68
CA GLY A 36 -26.53 -16.19 23.06
C GLY A 36 -26.95 -15.13 22.03
N ASN A 37 -27.16 -15.54 20.79
CA ASN A 37 -28.29 -15.02 20.00
C ASN A 37 -28.46 -15.85 18.72
N ASP A 38 -29.08 -17.04 18.87
CA ASP A 38 -30.06 -17.49 17.89
C ASP A 38 -31.27 -16.54 17.94
N ASN A 39 -31.06 -15.22 17.83
CA ASN A 39 -32.13 -14.27 17.61
C ASN A 39 -32.47 -14.42 16.14
N PRO A 40 -33.58 -15.09 15.79
CA PRO A 40 -33.91 -15.34 14.39
C PRO A 40 -34.06 -14.02 13.63
N GLU A 41 -34.48 -12.95 14.31
CA GLU A 41 -34.57 -11.61 13.74
C GLU A 41 -33.20 -11.02 13.40
N ALA A 42 -32.18 -11.23 14.25
CA ALA A 42 -30.83 -10.74 13.98
C ALA A 42 -30.13 -11.54 12.87
N ILE A 43 -30.41 -12.85 12.79
CA ILE A 43 -29.95 -13.71 11.69
C ILE A 43 -30.64 -13.30 10.39
N GLU A 44 -31.97 -13.13 10.40
CA GLU A 44 -32.74 -12.69 9.25
C GLU A 44 -32.33 -11.28 8.80
N GLU A 45 -32.08 -10.36 9.74
CA GLU A 45 -31.54 -9.04 9.44
C GLU A 45 -30.15 -9.14 8.81
N ALA A 46 -29.26 -9.96 9.36
CA ALA A 46 -27.93 -10.16 8.81
C ALA A 46 -27.95 -10.82 7.43
N GLU A 47 -28.84 -11.78 7.19
CA GLU A 47 -29.06 -12.40 5.87
C GLU A 47 -29.62 -11.39 4.86
N ARG A 48 -30.59 -10.58 5.27
CA ARG A 48 -31.17 -9.51 4.46
C ARG A 48 -30.15 -8.43 4.11
N LEU A 49 -29.31 -8.02 5.06
CA LEU A 49 -28.24 -7.05 4.83
C LEU A 49 -27.14 -7.60 3.92
N ARG A 50 -26.93 -8.93 3.91
CA ARG A 50 -25.97 -9.61 3.03
C ARG A 50 -26.49 -9.83 1.62
N ALA A 51 -27.80 -9.82 1.41
CA ALA A 51 -28.39 -9.95 0.08
C ALA A 51 -27.94 -8.76 -0.80
N THR A 52 -27.39 -9.07 -1.98
CA THR A 52 -26.88 -8.07 -2.93
C THR A 52 -27.66 -8.10 -4.25
N ASP A 53 -28.95 -8.42 -4.19
CA ASP A 53 -29.82 -8.50 -5.37
C ASP A 53 -30.00 -7.11 -5.99
N PHE A 54 -29.55 -6.95 -7.23
CA PHE A 54 -29.65 -5.68 -7.96
C PHE A 54 -31.04 -5.48 -8.56
N ASN A 55 -31.56 -4.26 -8.45
CA ASN A 55 -32.69 -3.82 -9.27
C ASN A 55 -32.20 -3.11 -10.55
N PHE A 56 -31.88 -3.87 -11.60
CA PHE A 56 -31.51 -3.29 -12.91
C PHE A 56 -32.65 -2.54 -13.60
N ALA A 57 -33.90 -2.68 -13.14
CA ALA A 57 -35.02 -1.92 -13.69
C ALA A 57 -35.05 -0.47 -13.18
N ASP A 58 -34.40 -0.18 -12.05
CA ASP A 58 -34.29 1.16 -11.45
C ASP A 58 -32.90 1.36 -10.83
N PRO A 59 -31.84 1.45 -11.66
CA PRO A 59 -30.48 1.59 -11.17
C PRO A 59 -30.26 2.96 -10.50
N PRO A 60 -29.37 3.08 -9.50
CA PRO A 60 -29.03 4.36 -8.90
C PRO A 60 -28.53 5.38 -9.95
N VAL A 61 -29.28 6.47 -10.16
CA VAL A 61 -28.94 7.52 -11.13
C VAL A 61 -28.25 8.67 -10.41
N ILE A 62 -26.94 8.80 -10.64
CA ILE A 62 -26.13 9.88 -10.04
C ILE A 62 -26.01 11.07 -10.99
N ASN A 63 -25.74 10.83 -12.27
CA ASN A 63 -25.57 11.89 -13.26
C ASN A 63 -26.93 12.25 -13.86
N GLN A 64 -27.30 13.53 -13.81
CA GLN A 64 -28.53 14.03 -14.42
C GLN A 64 -28.26 14.67 -15.78
N VAL A 65 -29.11 14.36 -16.75
CA VAL A 65 -29.11 15.02 -18.07
C VAL A 65 -29.90 16.32 -17.96
N VAL A 66 -29.29 17.43 -18.37
CA VAL A 66 -29.91 18.76 -18.34
C VAL A 66 -29.83 19.44 -19.71
N ASP A 67 -30.71 20.41 -19.93
CA ASP A 67 -30.71 21.23 -21.14
C ASP A 67 -29.83 22.47 -20.96
N TYR A 68 -28.60 22.42 -21.49
CA TYR A 68 -27.65 23.54 -21.42
C TYR A 68 -28.12 24.82 -22.13
N THR A 69 -29.20 24.79 -22.92
CA THR A 69 -29.74 25.99 -23.57
C THR A 69 -30.43 26.96 -22.60
N GLU A 70 -30.83 26.48 -21.41
CA GLU A 70 -31.38 27.32 -20.34
C GLU A 70 -30.35 28.32 -19.78
N GLY A 71 -29.06 27.99 -19.86
CA GLY A 71 -27.95 28.86 -19.44
C GLY A 71 -28.10 29.36 -18.00
N GLU A 72 -27.83 30.65 -17.79
CA GLU A 72 -27.89 31.31 -16.47
C GLU A 72 -29.28 31.29 -15.80
N SER A 73 -30.35 31.00 -16.56
CA SER A 73 -31.70 30.94 -16.01
C SER A 73 -32.03 29.61 -15.33
N ALA A 74 -31.19 28.59 -15.54
CA ALA A 74 -31.40 27.26 -15.01
C ALA A 74 -31.14 27.18 -13.50
N GLU A 75 -31.88 26.32 -12.79
CA GLU A 75 -31.69 26.13 -11.35
C GLU A 75 -30.30 25.53 -11.03
N TRP A 76 -29.82 24.63 -11.89
CA TRP A 76 -28.52 23.98 -11.79
C TRP A 76 -27.35 24.88 -12.19
N TYR A 77 -27.58 26.10 -12.69
CA TYR A 77 -26.47 26.98 -13.10
C TYR A 77 -25.59 27.32 -11.89
N PRO A 78 -24.24 27.32 -12.01
CA PRO A 78 -23.36 27.50 -10.86
C PRO A 78 -23.56 28.86 -10.20
N LYS A 79 -24.01 28.86 -8.95
CA LYS A 79 -24.35 30.10 -8.21
C LYS A 79 -23.92 30.09 -6.74
N GLU A 80 -23.80 28.91 -6.14
CA GLU A 80 -23.36 28.75 -4.74
C GLU A 80 -22.07 27.92 -4.67
N GLU A 81 -21.30 28.13 -3.61
CA GLU A 81 -20.01 27.48 -3.39
C GLU A 81 -19.75 27.21 -1.91
N ALA A 82 -18.77 26.37 -1.61
CA ALA A 82 -18.40 26.10 -0.23
C ALA A 82 -17.93 27.37 0.49
N PRO A 83 -18.25 27.55 1.79
CA PRO A 83 -17.89 28.76 2.54
C PRO A 83 -16.40 29.12 2.46
N ILE A 84 -15.53 28.10 2.46
CA ILE A 84 -14.08 28.28 2.36
C ILE A 84 -13.63 28.87 1.02
N LEU A 85 -14.36 28.58 -0.06
CA LEU A 85 -14.10 29.14 -1.39
C LEU A 85 -14.68 30.55 -1.50
N ALA A 86 -15.87 30.79 -0.95
CA ALA A 86 -16.48 32.12 -0.90
C ALA A 86 -15.58 33.14 -0.18
N GLU A 87 -14.89 32.73 0.88
CA GLU A 87 -13.85 33.55 1.53
C GLU A 87 -12.71 33.89 0.57
N LEU A 88 -12.17 32.91 -0.17
CA LEU A 88 -11.09 33.14 -1.14
C LEU A 88 -11.51 34.06 -2.30
N VAL A 89 -12.77 33.97 -2.74
CA VAL A 89 -13.35 34.88 -3.74
C VAL A 89 -13.43 36.30 -3.19
N THR A 90 -13.90 36.45 -1.95
CA THR A 90 -13.96 37.74 -1.26
C THR A 90 -12.57 38.34 -1.04
N GLU A 91 -11.56 37.50 -0.77
CA GLU A 91 -10.14 37.87 -0.66
C GLU A 91 -9.50 38.23 -2.02
N GLY A 92 -10.20 38.02 -3.16
CA GLY A 92 -9.67 38.25 -4.51
C GLY A 92 -8.62 37.23 -4.95
N ARG A 93 -8.50 36.10 -4.24
CA ARG A 93 -7.55 35.01 -4.53
C ARG A 93 -8.14 33.95 -5.46
N LEU A 94 -9.44 34.01 -5.70
CA LEU A 94 -10.17 33.05 -6.52
C LEU A 94 -11.27 33.76 -7.35
N PRO A 95 -11.51 33.39 -8.63
CA PRO A 95 -12.63 33.92 -9.40
C PRO A 95 -14.00 33.47 -8.85
N PRO A 96 -15.11 34.17 -9.16
CA PRO A 96 -16.47 33.73 -8.83
C PRO A 96 -16.79 32.32 -9.35
N VAL A 97 -17.72 31.63 -8.69
CA VAL A 97 -18.05 30.21 -8.99
C VAL A 97 -18.45 29.97 -10.46
N ALA A 98 -19.26 30.85 -11.05
CA ALA A 98 -19.69 30.73 -12.45
C ALA A 98 -18.50 30.72 -13.44
N ASP A 99 -17.47 31.54 -13.18
CA ASP A 99 -16.26 31.64 -14.03
C ASP A 99 -15.33 30.42 -13.88
N ARG A 100 -15.39 29.76 -12.72
CA ARG A 100 -14.58 28.59 -12.39
C ARG A 100 -15.17 27.30 -12.94
N VAL A 101 -16.47 27.10 -12.73
CA VAL A 101 -17.21 25.91 -13.13
C VAL A 101 -17.53 25.93 -14.63
N GLY A 102 -17.87 27.10 -15.15
CA GLY A 102 -18.27 27.29 -16.54
C GLY A 102 -19.77 27.04 -16.79
N PRO A 103 -20.25 27.34 -18.01
CA PRO A 103 -21.68 27.33 -18.34
C PRO A 103 -22.28 25.93 -18.58
N GLU A 104 -21.45 24.89 -18.75
CA GLU A 104 -21.93 23.52 -19.05
C GLU A 104 -21.47 22.50 -17.99
N PRO A 105 -21.80 22.67 -16.70
CA PRO A 105 -21.35 21.77 -15.63
C PRO A 105 -21.96 20.37 -15.75
N VAL A 106 -21.29 19.37 -15.16
CA VAL A 106 -21.93 18.10 -14.84
C VAL A 106 -22.94 18.35 -13.72
N VAL A 107 -24.18 17.88 -13.86
CA VAL A 107 -25.17 17.94 -12.80
C VAL A 107 -25.26 16.56 -12.13
N MET A 108 -24.99 16.49 -10.84
CA MET A 108 -24.95 15.24 -10.08
C MET A 108 -25.87 15.29 -8.87
N PHE A 109 -26.60 14.21 -8.61
CA PHE A 109 -27.52 14.11 -7.47
C PHE A 109 -27.25 12.83 -6.69
N GLY A 110 -27.04 12.96 -5.40
CA GLY A 110 -26.79 11.83 -4.52
C GLY A 110 -28.09 11.11 -4.11
N PRO A 111 -28.01 9.85 -3.69
CA PRO A 111 -29.17 9.02 -3.35
C PRO A 111 -29.99 9.54 -2.16
N ASP A 112 -29.38 10.30 -1.24
CA ASP A 112 -30.03 10.90 -0.06
C ASP A 112 -30.43 12.38 -0.29
N GLY A 113 -30.15 12.94 -1.47
CA GLY A 113 -30.53 14.31 -1.85
C GLY A 113 -29.40 15.35 -1.80
N LEU A 114 -29.78 16.63 -1.63
CA LEU A 114 -28.85 17.75 -1.54
C LEU A 114 -28.04 17.68 -0.23
N GLY A 115 -26.74 17.94 -0.33
CA GLY A 115 -25.80 17.87 0.79
C GLY A 115 -25.46 19.21 1.43
N THR A 116 -24.70 19.14 2.52
CA THR A 116 -24.16 20.29 3.26
C THR A 116 -22.66 20.42 3.06
N TYR A 117 -22.17 21.65 2.85
CA TYR A 117 -20.74 21.90 2.67
C TYR A 117 -19.92 21.69 3.93
N GLY A 118 -18.70 21.18 3.73
CA GLY A 118 -17.66 21.10 4.73
C GLY A 118 -17.42 19.70 5.29
N GLY A 119 -16.38 19.59 6.11
CA GLY A 119 -16.03 18.36 6.79
C GLY A 119 -14.91 17.58 6.12
N THR A 120 -14.36 16.64 6.90
CA THR A 120 -13.25 15.77 6.53
C THR A 120 -13.71 14.34 6.29
N TRP A 121 -13.42 13.79 5.12
CA TRP A 121 -13.50 12.34 4.90
C TRP A 121 -12.28 11.66 5.50
N LEU A 122 -12.44 11.04 6.67
CA LEU A 122 -11.40 10.26 7.34
C LEU A 122 -11.36 8.84 6.79
N ARG A 123 -10.18 8.39 6.35
CA ARG A 123 -9.92 7.04 5.85
C ARG A 123 -8.56 6.52 6.29
N GLY A 124 -8.40 5.20 6.26
CA GLY A 124 -7.12 4.54 6.51
C GLY A 124 -6.63 3.69 5.34
N THR A 125 -5.31 3.59 5.22
CA THR A 125 -4.61 2.67 4.31
C THR A 125 -3.44 2.01 5.04
N ASN A 126 -2.85 0.96 4.47
CA ASN A 126 -1.72 0.24 5.08
C ASN A 126 -0.34 0.60 4.51
N ALA A 127 -0.29 1.36 3.42
CA ALA A 127 0.95 1.85 2.82
C ALA A 127 0.74 3.17 2.09
N PHE A 128 1.79 4.00 2.01
CA PHE A 128 1.76 5.28 1.29
C PHE A 128 1.42 5.08 -0.19
N ARG A 129 1.98 4.03 -0.82
CA ARG A 129 1.71 3.68 -2.21
C ARG A 129 0.23 3.48 -2.51
N ASN A 130 -0.53 2.98 -1.54
CA ASN A 130 -1.97 2.71 -1.71
C ASN A 130 -2.83 3.98 -1.66
N ILE A 131 -2.25 5.16 -1.41
CA ILE A 131 -2.93 6.45 -1.52
C ILE A 131 -3.11 6.83 -3.00
N ASP A 132 -2.22 6.38 -3.89
CA ASP A 132 -2.37 6.56 -5.35
C ASP A 132 -3.70 6.00 -5.87
N THR A 133 -4.14 4.88 -5.28
CA THR A 133 -5.44 4.27 -5.58
C THR A 133 -6.58 5.28 -5.41
N PHE A 134 -6.46 6.25 -4.51
CA PHE A 134 -7.44 7.34 -4.38
C PHE A 134 -7.53 8.18 -5.67
N GLY A 135 -6.40 8.62 -6.23
CA GLY A 135 -6.40 9.36 -7.50
C GLY A 135 -6.99 8.53 -8.65
N THR A 136 -6.57 7.27 -8.72
CA THR A 136 -6.88 6.35 -9.83
C THR A 136 -8.32 5.80 -9.82
N LEU A 137 -8.83 5.36 -8.66
CA LEU A 137 -10.17 4.76 -8.56
C LEU A 137 -11.22 5.72 -7.97
N TYR A 138 -10.83 6.71 -7.17
CA TYR A 138 -11.81 7.52 -6.43
C TYR A 138 -11.87 8.96 -6.93
N ALA A 139 -10.79 9.58 -7.39
CA ALA A 139 -10.77 11.00 -7.76
C ALA A 139 -10.77 11.21 -9.29
N TYR A 140 -10.51 10.17 -10.08
CA TYR A 140 -10.33 10.24 -11.53
C TYR A 140 -11.37 11.10 -12.28
N ALA A 141 -10.93 11.67 -13.40
CA ALA A 141 -11.79 12.31 -14.39
C ALA A 141 -11.62 11.56 -15.72
N GLN A 142 -12.72 11.40 -16.46
CA GLN A 142 -12.79 10.65 -17.72
C GLN A 142 -13.87 11.28 -18.62
N LEU A 143 -13.78 11.04 -19.94
CA LEU A 143 -14.79 11.49 -20.90
C LEU A 143 -16.19 10.99 -20.54
N VAL A 144 -16.29 9.72 -20.14
CA VAL A 144 -17.49 9.02 -19.70
C VAL A 144 -17.18 8.23 -18.43
N ARG A 145 -18.20 7.79 -17.68
CA ARG A 145 -18.05 6.97 -16.46
C ARG A 145 -19.04 5.81 -16.45
N TRP A 146 -18.70 4.77 -15.70
CA TRP A 146 -19.67 3.77 -15.26
C TRP A 146 -20.72 4.40 -14.34
N SER A 147 -21.96 3.94 -14.46
CA SER A 147 -22.95 4.09 -13.39
C SER A 147 -22.59 3.16 -12.21
N PRO A 148 -23.19 3.31 -11.01
CA PRO A 148 -22.91 2.45 -9.85
C PRO A 148 -23.05 0.95 -10.11
N LEU A 149 -23.92 0.55 -11.05
CA LEU A 149 -24.12 -0.85 -11.45
C LEU A 149 -23.41 -1.22 -12.77
N GLY A 150 -22.57 -0.34 -13.31
CA GLY A 150 -21.93 -0.48 -14.63
C GLY A 150 -22.72 0.26 -15.70
N TYR A 151 -23.80 -0.32 -16.22
CA TYR A 151 -24.60 0.29 -17.29
C TYR A 151 -25.82 1.10 -16.80
N PRO A 152 -26.21 2.19 -17.49
CA PRO A 152 -25.59 2.72 -18.71
C PRO A 152 -24.28 3.49 -18.44
N ILE A 153 -23.44 3.61 -19.47
CA ILE A 153 -22.26 4.50 -19.44
C ILE A 153 -22.73 5.95 -19.56
N VAL A 154 -22.35 6.79 -18.60
CA VAL A 154 -22.83 8.17 -18.48
C VAL A 154 -21.76 9.19 -18.92
N PRO A 155 -22.14 10.31 -19.59
CA PRO A 155 -21.22 11.41 -19.88
C PRO A 155 -20.65 12.04 -18.61
N HIS A 156 -19.37 12.41 -18.63
CA HIS A 156 -18.73 13.14 -17.54
C HIS A 156 -17.90 14.33 -18.04
N VAL A 157 -16.60 14.22 -18.35
CA VAL A 157 -15.84 15.35 -18.95
C VAL A 157 -16.43 15.73 -20.33
N ALA A 158 -16.89 14.74 -21.09
CA ALA A 158 -17.75 15.00 -22.23
C ALA A 158 -19.19 15.26 -21.76
N LYS A 159 -19.86 16.25 -22.34
CA LYS A 159 -21.30 16.46 -22.11
C LYS A 159 -22.16 15.45 -22.87
N SER A 160 -21.65 14.96 -24.00
CA SER A 160 -22.30 13.95 -24.83
C SER A 160 -21.30 13.26 -25.73
N TYR A 161 -21.67 12.09 -26.24
CA TYR A 161 -20.94 11.39 -27.29
C TYR A 161 -21.88 10.89 -28.39
N GLU A 162 -21.36 10.72 -29.59
CA GLU A 162 -22.06 10.13 -30.73
C GLU A 162 -21.22 8.99 -31.31
N VAL A 163 -21.85 7.84 -31.53
CA VAL A 163 -21.26 6.69 -32.21
C VAL A 163 -21.73 6.71 -33.66
N LEU A 164 -20.80 6.89 -34.59
CA LEU A 164 -21.05 7.05 -36.01
C LEU A 164 -20.42 5.90 -36.81
N ASP A 165 -20.81 5.77 -38.08
CA ASP A 165 -20.21 4.83 -39.04
C ASP A 165 -20.18 3.37 -38.55
N GLN A 166 -21.24 2.93 -37.84
CA GLN A 166 -21.31 1.62 -37.19
C GLN A 166 -20.12 1.38 -36.24
N GLY A 167 -19.82 2.33 -35.35
CA GLY A 167 -18.76 2.17 -34.34
C GLY A 167 -17.35 2.33 -34.87
N ARG A 168 -17.17 2.93 -36.06
CA ARG A 168 -15.83 3.30 -36.57
C ARG A 168 -15.42 4.71 -36.16
N THR A 169 -16.39 5.58 -35.91
CA THR A 169 -16.14 6.97 -35.53
C THR A 169 -16.84 7.26 -34.20
N TYR A 170 -16.12 7.83 -33.25
CA TYR A 170 -16.66 8.31 -31.98
C TYR A 170 -16.40 9.80 -31.85
N LEU A 171 -17.46 10.58 -31.66
CA LEU A 171 -17.39 12.02 -31.46
C LEU A 171 -17.73 12.34 -30.02
N PHE A 172 -16.80 12.94 -29.27
CA PHE A 172 -17.06 13.43 -27.91
C PHE A 172 -17.15 14.95 -27.95
N LYS A 173 -18.25 15.49 -27.42
CA LYS A 173 -18.43 16.92 -27.20
C LYS A 173 -18.04 17.22 -25.76
N LEU A 174 -16.95 17.95 -25.58
CA LEU A 174 -16.46 18.41 -24.28
C LEU A 174 -17.35 19.53 -23.75
N ARG A 175 -17.33 19.72 -22.43
CA ARG A 175 -18.04 20.81 -21.76
C ARG A 175 -17.30 22.12 -21.95
N ARG A 176 -18.04 23.17 -22.30
CA ARG A 176 -17.48 24.52 -22.42
C ARG A 176 -17.21 25.13 -21.06
N GLY A 177 -16.06 25.80 -20.94
CA GLY A 177 -15.66 26.54 -19.73
C GLY A 177 -14.97 25.71 -18.65
N MET A 178 -14.76 24.40 -18.86
CA MET A 178 -13.98 23.56 -17.95
C MET A 178 -12.55 24.09 -17.76
N ARG A 179 -12.04 23.94 -16.54
CA ARG A 179 -10.70 24.36 -16.15
C ARG A 179 -9.97 23.27 -15.38
N TRP A 180 -8.65 23.23 -15.53
CA TRP A 180 -7.74 22.50 -14.66
C TRP A 180 -7.74 23.13 -13.26
N SER A 181 -7.22 22.41 -12.25
CA SER A 181 -7.19 22.88 -10.85
C SER A 181 -6.34 24.12 -10.58
N ASP A 182 -5.58 24.59 -11.56
CA ASP A 182 -4.83 25.86 -11.53
C ASP A 182 -5.55 27.00 -12.28
N GLY A 183 -6.74 26.73 -12.83
CA GLY A 183 -7.58 27.69 -13.55
C GLY A 183 -7.33 27.75 -15.06
N ALA A 184 -6.34 27.05 -15.59
CA ALA A 184 -6.11 26.98 -17.04
C ALA A 184 -7.29 26.29 -17.75
N PRO A 185 -7.69 26.73 -18.95
CA PRO A 185 -8.80 26.11 -19.69
C PRO A 185 -8.45 24.65 -20.08
N PHE A 186 -9.42 23.75 -19.94
CA PHE A 186 -9.34 22.39 -20.48
C PHE A 186 -10.01 22.32 -21.85
N THR A 187 -9.31 21.80 -22.86
CA THR A 187 -9.81 21.75 -24.24
C THR A 187 -9.37 20.46 -24.95
N ALA A 188 -9.84 20.26 -26.19
CA ALA A 188 -9.38 19.18 -27.05
C ALA A 188 -7.86 19.20 -27.31
N ASP A 189 -7.17 20.33 -27.09
CA ASP A 189 -5.71 20.41 -27.23
C ASP A 189 -4.96 19.61 -26.15
N ASP A 190 -5.53 19.47 -24.95
CA ASP A 190 -4.95 18.65 -23.88
C ASP A 190 -4.95 17.15 -24.28
N ILE A 191 -6.08 16.68 -24.83
CA ILE A 191 -6.22 15.30 -25.32
C ILE A 191 -5.30 15.06 -26.52
N LEU A 192 -5.20 16.02 -27.44
CA LEU A 192 -4.27 15.92 -28.57
C LEU A 192 -2.81 15.97 -28.13
N TYR A 193 -2.48 16.74 -27.10
CA TYR A 193 -1.13 16.78 -26.55
C TYR A 193 -0.76 15.42 -25.97
N TRP A 194 -1.64 14.82 -25.15
CA TRP A 194 -1.47 13.44 -24.67
C TRP A 194 -1.25 12.47 -25.84
N TRP A 195 -2.10 12.51 -26.86
CA TRP A 195 -1.98 11.59 -27.99
C TRP A 195 -0.65 11.74 -28.74
N ASN A 196 -0.30 12.98 -29.12
CA ASN A 196 0.85 13.23 -30.00
C ASN A 196 2.20 13.17 -29.28
N TYR A 197 2.25 13.56 -28.01
CA TYR A 197 3.48 13.78 -27.26
C TYR A 197 3.63 12.87 -26.05
N GLU A 198 2.68 12.00 -25.75
CA GLU A 198 2.86 10.98 -24.71
C GLU A 198 2.60 9.60 -25.28
N ALA A 199 1.36 9.32 -25.68
CA ALA A 199 0.97 8.01 -26.20
C ALA A 199 1.79 7.61 -27.44
N MET A 200 2.01 8.53 -28.37
CA MET A 200 2.78 8.29 -29.60
C MET A 200 4.29 8.56 -29.46
N ASP A 201 4.73 9.18 -28.37
CA ASP A 201 6.12 9.56 -28.18
C ASP A 201 6.86 8.49 -27.34
N SER A 202 7.67 7.69 -28.02
CA SER A 202 8.44 6.62 -27.37
C SER A 202 9.46 7.09 -26.33
N SER A 203 9.79 8.38 -26.25
CA SER A 203 10.70 8.91 -25.23
C SER A 203 10.03 9.11 -23.87
N VAL A 204 8.76 9.51 -23.82
CA VAL A 204 8.07 9.85 -22.56
C VAL A 204 7.10 8.79 -22.05
N GLY A 205 7.18 7.59 -22.61
CA GLY A 205 6.49 6.43 -22.08
C GLY A 205 6.03 5.49 -23.18
N ARG A 206 6.84 4.47 -23.49
CA ARG A 206 6.25 3.13 -23.48
C ARG A 206 6.74 2.44 -22.22
N ASP A 207 6.06 2.71 -21.11
CA ASP A 207 6.01 1.73 -20.06
C ASP A 207 5.13 0.60 -20.63
N ALA A 208 5.66 -0.58 -20.94
CA ALA A 208 4.82 -1.69 -21.40
C ALA A 208 3.80 -2.13 -20.33
N ALA A 209 3.88 -1.60 -19.10
CA ALA A 209 2.82 -1.70 -18.11
C ALA A 209 1.68 -0.66 -18.28
N ALA A 210 1.92 0.50 -18.89
CA ALA A 210 0.93 1.56 -19.08
C ALA A 210 0.14 1.35 -20.38
N PHE A 211 -1.19 1.36 -20.28
CA PHE A 211 -2.13 1.15 -21.38
C PHE A 211 -2.20 2.32 -22.38
N ASP A 212 -1.21 3.22 -22.42
CA ASP A 212 -1.36 4.61 -22.85
C ASP A 212 -1.82 4.74 -24.32
N PHE A 213 -1.08 4.22 -25.30
CA PHE A 213 -1.54 4.25 -26.70
C PHE A 213 -2.45 3.08 -27.08
N ARG A 214 -2.36 1.95 -26.36
CA ARG A 214 -3.07 0.70 -26.69
C ARG A 214 -4.58 0.86 -26.61
N VAL A 215 -5.06 1.86 -25.89
CA VAL A 215 -6.48 2.21 -25.84
C VAL A 215 -7.07 2.56 -27.22
N LEU A 216 -6.22 2.98 -28.18
CA LEU A 216 -6.60 3.21 -29.58
C LEU A 216 -6.09 2.14 -30.55
N GLN A 217 -5.38 1.12 -30.06
CA GLN A 217 -4.99 -0.02 -30.88
C GLN A 217 -6.16 -1.01 -30.94
N PHE A 218 -6.62 -1.29 -32.15
CA PHE A 218 -7.72 -2.23 -32.39
C PHE A 218 -7.39 -3.13 -33.57
N ARG A 219 -7.35 -4.44 -33.32
CA ARG A 219 -7.10 -5.50 -34.31
C ARG A 219 -5.84 -5.26 -35.16
N GLY A 220 -4.70 -5.00 -34.51
CA GLY A 220 -3.42 -4.75 -35.19
C GLY A 220 -3.28 -3.39 -35.88
N LYS A 221 -4.30 -2.52 -35.79
CA LYS A 221 -4.29 -1.20 -36.42
C LYS A 221 -4.44 -0.11 -35.36
N LEU A 222 -3.67 0.95 -35.52
CA LEU A 222 -3.75 2.11 -34.66
C LEU A 222 -4.87 3.05 -35.13
N GLY A 223 -5.75 3.44 -34.22
CA GLY A 223 -6.77 4.46 -34.45
C GLY A 223 -6.16 5.85 -34.64
N ARG A 224 -7.02 6.82 -34.96
CA ARG A 224 -6.64 8.23 -35.15
C ARG A 224 -7.44 9.13 -34.22
N VAL A 225 -6.78 10.13 -33.65
CA VAL A 225 -7.41 11.19 -32.85
C VAL A 225 -7.33 12.50 -33.63
N ARG A 226 -8.46 13.20 -33.74
CA ARG A 226 -8.55 14.49 -34.43
C ARG A 226 -9.34 15.49 -33.60
N LYS A 227 -8.81 16.68 -33.46
CA LYS A 227 -9.56 17.85 -32.99
C LYS A 227 -10.44 18.36 -34.13
N VAL A 228 -11.75 18.41 -33.89
CA VAL A 228 -12.71 19.06 -34.81
C VAL A 228 -12.77 20.55 -34.48
N ASP A 229 -12.89 20.87 -33.19
CA ASP A 229 -12.79 22.21 -32.61
C ASP A 229 -12.33 22.09 -31.15
N ASP A 230 -12.19 23.22 -30.43
CA ASP A 230 -11.71 23.26 -29.03
C ASP A 230 -12.51 22.39 -28.05
N PHE A 231 -13.77 22.07 -28.37
CA PHE A 231 -14.67 21.31 -27.51
C PHE A 231 -15.20 20.04 -28.18
N THR A 232 -14.57 19.59 -29.28
CA THR A 232 -15.00 18.41 -30.00
C THR A 232 -13.80 17.59 -30.43
N ILE A 233 -13.70 16.38 -29.88
CA ILE A 233 -12.64 15.42 -30.20
C ILE A 233 -13.25 14.21 -30.92
N ARG A 234 -12.58 13.78 -31.99
CA ARG A 234 -13.01 12.67 -32.85
C ARG A 234 -11.99 11.54 -32.79
N PHE A 235 -12.46 10.33 -32.53
CA PHE A 235 -11.70 9.09 -32.63
C PHE A 235 -12.16 8.30 -33.84
N GLU A 236 -11.23 7.80 -34.64
CA GLU A 236 -11.50 7.07 -35.88
C GLU A 236 -10.75 5.74 -35.90
N PHE A 237 -11.45 4.67 -36.24
CA PHE A 237 -10.92 3.32 -36.42
C PHE A 237 -11.17 2.86 -37.86
N ASP A 238 -10.26 2.01 -38.37
CA ASP A 238 -10.41 1.43 -39.71
C ASP A 238 -11.54 0.39 -39.78
N GLU A 239 -11.95 -0.14 -38.63
CA GLU A 239 -12.96 -1.18 -38.47
C GLU A 239 -13.87 -0.87 -37.26
N PRO A 240 -15.11 -1.41 -37.20
CA PRO A 240 -16.00 -1.22 -36.05
C PRO A 240 -15.37 -1.65 -34.73
N ASN A 241 -15.23 -0.72 -33.78
CA ASN A 241 -14.66 -0.96 -32.45
C ASN A 241 -15.73 -0.78 -31.36
N GLY A 242 -16.60 -1.78 -31.22
CA GLY A 242 -17.76 -1.71 -30.33
C GLY A 242 -17.45 -1.60 -28.84
N ILE A 243 -16.24 -2.00 -28.41
CA ILE A 243 -15.83 -1.97 -27.00
C ILE A 243 -15.19 -0.63 -26.59
N PHE A 244 -15.03 0.32 -27.52
CA PHE A 244 -14.29 1.55 -27.23
C PHE A 244 -14.91 2.39 -26.10
N LEU A 245 -16.24 2.49 -26.03
CA LEU A 245 -16.92 3.24 -24.96
C LEU A 245 -16.69 2.62 -23.57
N ASP A 246 -16.78 1.30 -23.46
CA ASP A 246 -16.48 0.56 -22.23
C ASP A 246 -15.04 0.83 -21.77
N LEU A 247 -14.07 0.78 -22.69
CA LEU A 247 -12.67 1.10 -22.38
C LEU A 247 -12.51 2.53 -21.86
N MET A 248 -13.24 3.51 -22.43
CA MET A 248 -13.23 4.89 -21.96
C MET A 248 -13.84 5.09 -20.57
N ALA A 249 -14.73 4.20 -20.14
CA ALA A 249 -15.31 4.22 -18.79
C ALA A 249 -14.42 3.55 -17.73
N THR A 250 -13.39 2.82 -18.15
CA THR A 250 -12.42 2.15 -17.25
C THR A 250 -11.22 3.03 -17.00
N TYR A 251 -10.28 2.59 -16.15
CA TYR A 251 -9.05 3.32 -15.85
C TYR A 251 -8.28 3.78 -17.11
N ALA A 252 -8.35 3.03 -18.21
CA ALA A 252 -7.75 3.41 -19.49
C ALA A 252 -8.25 4.76 -20.03
N GLY A 253 -9.51 5.13 -19.79
CA GLY A 253 -10.03 6.44 -20.18
C GLY A 253 -9.41 7.61 -19.42
N SER A 254 -8.81 7.37 -18.24
CA SER A 254 -8.29 8.45 -17.39
C SER A 254 -7.01 9.09 -17.95
N TYR A 255 -6.26 8.35 -18.77
CA TYR A 255 -5.03 8.83 -19.39
C TYR A 255 -5.28 10.08 -20.26
N LEU A 256 -6.38 10.08 -21.03
CA LEU A 256 -6.77 11.16 -21.94
C LEU A 256 -7.02 12.50 -21.22
N THR A 257 -7.35 12.44 -19.94
CA THR A 257 -7.76 13.59 -19.12
C THR A 257 -6.82 13.81 -17.93
N SER A 258 -5.61 13.26 -18.01
CA SER A 258 -4.56 13.37 -16.99
C SER A 258 -3.40 14.28 -17.39
N THR A 259 -3.45 14.87 -18.58
CA THR A 259 -2.31 15.55 -19.20
C THR A 259 -2.60 17.04 -19.47
N PRO A 260 -2.36 17.94 -18.50
CA PRO A 260 -2.47 19.38 -18.70
C PRO A 260 -1.35 19.88 -19.61
N ALA A 261 -1.67 20.15 -20.88
CA ALA A 261 -0.67 20.47 -21.89
C ALA A 261 0.13 21.75 -21.56
N HIS A 262 -0.56 22.76 -21.01
CA HIS A 262 0.08 24.03 -20.64
C HIS A 262 1.14 23.88 -19.55
N TYR A 263 0.97 22.90 -18.66
CA TYR A 263 1.89 22.62 -17.56
C TYR A 263 2.99 21.65 -17.99
N LEU A 264 2.64 20.52 -18.63
CA LEU A 264 3.58 19.44 -18.91
C LEU A 264 4.52 19.74 -20.07
N ARG A 265 4.11 20.55 -21.06
CA ARG A 265 4.90 20.84 -22.26
C ARG A 265 6.31 21.35 -21.97
N GLN A 266 6.49 22.14 -20.91
CA GLN A 266 7.80 22.69 -20.53
C GLN A 266 8.78 21.64 -19.98
N PHE A 267 8.27 20.51 -19.48
CA PHE A 267 9.07 19.40 -18.95
C PHE A 267 9.33 18.30 -19.98
N HIS A 268 8.64 18.35 -21.12
CA HIS A 268 8.71 17.30 -22.13
C HIS A 268 10.11 17.24 -22.77
N PRO A 269 10.79 16.08 -22.85
CA PRO A 269 12.17 15.95 -23.30
C PRO A 269 12.49 16.60 -24.65
N ARG A 270 11.52 16.53 -25.59
CA ARG A 270 11.67 17.09 -26.95
C ARG A 270 11.14 18.52 -27.13
N LEU A 271 10.26 18.99 -26.25
CA LEU A 271 9.54 20.27 -26.43
C LEU A 271 9.96 21.35 -25.43
N GLY A 272 10.36 20.93 -24.23
CA GLY A 272 10.82 21.81 -23.18
C GLY A 272 12.20 22.39 -23.47
N ASP A 273 12.52 23.47 -22.76
CA ASP A 273 13.85 24.08 -22.84
C ASP A 273 14.90 23.15 -22.18
N PRO A 274 15.97 22.74 -22.90
CA PRO A 274 16.97 21.82 -22.36
C PRO A 274 17.70 22.34 -21.11
N GLU A 275 17.86 23.67 -20.96
CA GLU A 275 18.50 24.25 -19.78
C GLU A 275 17.57 24.17 -18.57
N PHE A 276 16.32 24.58 -18.71
CA PHE A 276 15.28 24.37 -17.70
C PHE A 276 15.17 22.90 -17.28
N ILE A 277 15.06 21.97 -18.23
CA ILE A 277 14.99 20.52 -17.96
C ILE A 277 16.20 20.06 -17.16
N ARG A 278 17.42 20.45 -17.54
CA ARG A 278 18.64 20.07 -16.82
C ARG A 278 18.64 20.58 -15.38
N ASN A 279 18.17 21.81 -15.16
CA ASN A 279 18.05 22.38 -13.82
C ASN A 279 17.02 21.62 -12.97
N MET A 280 15.88 21.28 -13.57
CA MET A 280 14.84 20.48 -12.91
C MET A 280 15.29 19.05 -12.65
N MET A 281 16.05 18.43 -13.56
CA MET A 281 16.69 17.14 -13.33
C MET A 281 17.64 17.21 -12.14
N ASN A 282 18.45 18.27 -12.01
CA ASN A 282 19.32 18.45 -10.85
C ASN A 282 18.53 18.65 -9.55
N ALA A 283 17.46 19.45 -9.58
CA ALA A 283 16.60 19.71 -8.43
C ALA A 283 15.90 18.44 -7.94
N TYR A 284 15.30 17.68 -8.86
CA TYR A 284 14.64 16.41 -8.57
C TYR A 284 15.59 15.23 -8.50
N GLN A 285 16.89 15.40 -8.79
CA GLN A 285 17.92 14.36 -8.92
C GLN A 285 17.52 13.23 -9.88
N MET A 286 17.04 13.58 -11.08
CA MET A 286 16.60 12.64 -12.12
C MET A 286 17.74 12.37 -13.12
N PRO A 287 17.90 11.12 -13.60
CA PRO A 287 19.00 10.73 -14.48
C PRO A 287 18.80 11.13 -15.94
N SER A 288 17.54 11.28 -16.36
CA SER A 288 17.15 11.62 -17.73
C SER A 288 15.97 12.61 -17.75
N PRO A 289 15.81 13.41 -18.83
CA PRO A 289 14.61 14.21 -19.07
C PRO A 289 13.32 13.39 -19.01
N GLU A 290 13.34 12.16 -19.50
CA GLU A 290 12.23 11.22 -19.53
C GLU A 290 11.80 10.81 -18.11
N ALA A 291 12.77 10.45 -17.27
CA ALA A 291 12.52 10.15 -15.86
C ALA A 291 11.99 11.36 -15.09
N LEU A 292 12.48 12.57 -15.40
CA LEU A 292 11.93 13.80 -14.87
C LEU A 292 10.46 13.95 -15.27
N TYR A 293 10.12 13.79 -16.55
CA TYR A 293 8.75 13.92 -17.03
C TYR A 293 7.79 12.96 -16.32
N VAL A 294 8.18 11.69 -16.17
CA VAL A 294 7.41 10.69 -15.40
C VAL A 294 7.23 11.12 -13.94
N LYS A 295 8.29 11.67 -13.31
CA LYS A 295 8.19 12.18 -11.93
C LYS A 295 7.30 13.42 -11.83
N ILE A 296 7.29 14.30 -12.83
CA ILE A 296 6.40 15.46 -12.84
C ILE A 296 4.92 15.02 -12.97
N LYS A 297 4.64 13.94 -13.70
CA LYS A 297 3.27 13.40 -13.83
C LYS A 297 2.75 12.63 -12.61
N SER A 298 3.63 12.26 -11.67
CA SER A 298 3.25 11.41 -10.55
C SER A 298 2.14 12.01 -9.70
N TRP A 299 1.30 11.15 -9.12
CA TRP A 299 0.11 11.57 -8.35
C TRP A 299 0.48 12.44 -7.13
N ASP A 300 1.68 12.23 -6.56
CA ASP A 300 2.22 12.94 -5.40
C ASP A 300 2.87 14.29 -5.77
N ASN A 301 2.93 14.66 -7.05
CA ASN A 301 3.33 16.00 -7.47
C ASN A 301 2.21 17.01 -7.16
N VAL A 302 2.42 17.79 -6.10
CA VAL A 302 1.48 18.81 -5.62
C VAL A 302 1.24 19.96 -6.58
N GLU A 303 2.11 20.17 -7.57
CA GLU A 303 1.94 21.24 -8.56
C GLU A 303 1.15 20.79 -9.78
N HIS A 304 1.09 19.49 -10.06
CA HIS A 304 0.45 18.95 -11.24
C HIS A 304 -1.04 19.30 -11.27
N PRO A 305 -1.53 20.07 -12.26
CA PRO A 305 -2.95 20.39 -12.38
C PRO A 305 -3.80 19.14 -12.62
N ARG A 306 -4.97 19.05 -11.99
CA ARG A 306 -5.85 17.86 -12.10
C ARG A 306 -7.29 18.29 -12.35
N LEU A 307 -8.05 17.43 -13.04
CA LEU A 307 -9.50 17.54 -13.20
C LEU A 307 -10.28 16.80 -12.09
N TRP A 308 -9.59 16.34 -11.05
CA TRP A 308 -10.15 15.57 -9.95
C TRP A 308 -10.99 16.45 -9.00
N PRO A 309 -12.01 15.91 -8.30
CA PRO A 309 -12.78 16.65 -7.30
C PRO A 309 -11.96 16.97 -6.05
N PHE A 310 -10.98 16.11 -5.74
CA PHE A 310 -10.00 16.31 -4.68
C PHE A 310 -8.61 16.24 -5.28
N ILE A 311 -7.72 17.14 -4.84
CA ILE A 311 -6.35 17.28 -5.33
C ILE A 311 -5.35 17.20 -4.18
N TYR A 312 -4.24 16.53 -4.42
CA TYR A 312 -3.16 16.43 -3.47
C TYR A 312 -2.31 17.70 -3.52
N ARG A 313 -2.42 18.58 -2.52
CA ARG A 313 -1.70 19.88 -2.45
C ARG A 313 -0.80 20.02 -1.23
N THR A 314 -0.84 19.09 -0.29
CA THR A 314 -0.05 19.15 0.95
C THR A 314 1.01 18.06 0.95
N HIS A 315 2.21 18.34 0.42
CA HIS A 315 3.30 17.38 0.51
C HIS A 315 3.72 17.22 1.97
N LYS A 316 3.74 15.97 2.44
CA LYS A 316 4.29 15.60 3.75
C LYS A 316 5.10 14.32 3.65
N SER A 317 6.14 14.24 4.47
CA SER A 317 6.95 13.03 4.65
C SER A 317 6.25 11.92 5.43
N ASN A 318 5.22 12.28 6.21
CA ASN A 318 4.54 11.37 7.12
C ASN A 318 3.02 11.57 7.11
N PRO A 319 2.25 10.51 7.41
CA PRO A 319 0.83 10.62 7.59
C PRO A 319 0.47 11.57 8.76
N PRO A 320 -0.76 12.11 8.76
CA PRO A 320 -1.79 11.93 7.73
C PRO A 320 -1.52 12.71 6.44
N PHE A 321 -1.91 12.11 5.32
CA PHE A 321 -1.85 12.70 3.98
C PHE A 321 -3.20 13.30 3.63
N VAL A 322 -3.21 14.53 3.12
CA VAL A 322 -4.44 15.31 2.93
C VAL A 322 -4.63 15.67 1.46
N TRP A 323 -5.83 15.44 0.96
CA TRP A 323 -6.33 15.90 -0.32
C TRP A 323 -7.36 16.98 -0.06
N VAL A 324 -7.30 18.09 -0.79
CA VAL A 324 -8.24 19.21 -0.63
C VAL A 324 -9.18 19.27 -1.82
N ARG A 325 -10.38 19.84 -1.65
CA ARG A 325 -11.31 20.08 -2.76
C ARG A 325 -10.64 20.86 -3.90
N ASN A 326 -11.01 20.56 -5.13
CA ASN A 326 -10.57 21.31 -6.29
C ASN A 326 -11.47 22.55 -6.48
N PRO A 327 -10.93 23.79 -6.36
CA PRO A 327 -11.73 25.00 -6.53
C PRO A 327 -12.27 25.16 -7.95
N TYR A 328 -11.70 24.51 -8.96
CA TYR A 328 -12.16 24.56 -10.35
C TYR A 328 -12.93 23.31 -10.77
N TYR A 329 -13.44 22.52 -9.81
CA TYR A 329 -14.22 21.34 -10.18
C TYR A 329 -15.50 21.74 -10.92
N TYR A 330 -15.79 21.01 -11.99
CA TYR A 330 -16.77 21.38 -13.04
C TYR A 330 -18.14 20.73 -12.84
N ALA A 331 -18.44 20.25 -11.63
CA ALA A 331 -19.72 19.62 -11.31
C ALA A 331 -20.50 20.44 -10.28
N VAL A 332 -21.81 20.38 -10.38
CA VAL A 332 -22.79 21.02 -9.50
C VAL A 332 -23.87 20.03 -9.11
N ASP A 333 -24.59 20.31 -8.05
CA ASP A 333 -25.86 19.66 -7.77
C ASP A 333 -27.03 20.30 -8.56
N PRO A 334 -28.26 19.74 -8.52
CA PRO A 334 -29.40 20.33 -9.22
C PRO A 334 -29.78 21.74 -8.76
N ALA A 335 -29.32 22.15 -7.58
CA ALA A 335 -29.54 23.48 -7.02
C ALA A 335 -28.40 24.46 -7.35
N GLY A 336 -27.43 24.09 -8.19
CA GLY A 336 -26.33 24.96 -8.64
C GLY A 336 -25.22 25.16 -7.61
N ASN A 337 -25.15 24.32 -6.58
CA ASN A 337 -24.06 24.31 -5.61
C ASN A 337 -22.85 23.58 -6.22
N GLN A 338 -21.67 24.22 -6.28
CA GLN A 338 -20.44 23.59 -6.78
C GLN A 338 -20.00 22.41 -5.90
N LEU A 339 -19.82 21.24 -6.51
CA LEU A 339 -19.31 20.02 -5.86
C LEU A 339 -17.77 20.00 -5.80
N PRO A 340 -17.13 19.20 -4.93
CA PRO A 340 -17.73 18.28 -3.95
C PRO A 340 -18.34 18.97 -2.72
N TYR A 341 -19.21 18.34 -1.93
CA TYR A 341 -19.64 18.98 -0.66
C TYR A 341 -18.51 19.00 0.39
N LEU A 342 -17.76 17.92 0.51
CA LEU A 342 -16.65 17.79 1.48
C LEU A 342 -15.46 18.69 1.10
N ASP A 343 -14.76 19.21 2.10
CA ASP A 343 -13.62 20.13 1.87
C ASP A 343 -12.29 19.39 1.69
N ARG A 344 -12.14 18.22 2.32
CA ARG A 344 -10.91 17.44 2.26
C ARG A 344 -11.10 15.95 2.54
N VAL A 345 -10.12 15.16 2.10
CA VAL A 345 -9.98 13.73 2.41
C VAL A 345 -8.64 13.52 3.11
N GLN A 346 -8.66 12.79 4.23
CA GLN A 346 -7.49 12.56 5.07
C GLN A 346 -7.20 11.06 5.19
N PHE A 347 -5.96 10.68 4.90
CA PHE A 347 -5.46 9.32 4.96
C PHE A 347 -4.51 9.12 6.14
N ASP A 348 -4.86 8.19 7.03
CA ASP A 348 -3.93 7.60 7.99
C ASP A 348 -3.27 6.33 7.41
N ILE A 349 -2.02 6.06 7.80
CA ILE A 349 -1.37 4.77 7.55
C ILE A 349 -1.36 3.93 8.82
N LYS A 350 -2.01 2.76 8.80
CA LYS A 350 -2.06 1.79 9.92
C LYS A 350 -1.90 0.37 9.39
N SER A 351 -1.43 -0.58 10.21
CA SER A 351 -1.41 -1.99 9.80
C SER A 351 -2.84 -2.50 9.52
N THR A 352 -2.97 -3.55 8.71
CA THR A 352 -4.28 -4.09 8.30
C THR A 352 -5.19 -4.41 9.49
N GLU A 353 -4.69 -5.05 10.55
CA GLU A 353 -5.46 -5.36 11.76
C GLU A 353 -5.96 -4.09 12.46
N LEU A 354 -5.14 -3.05 12.54
CA LEU A 354 -5.53 -1.78 13.17
C LEU A 354 -6.52 -1.00 12.33
N LEU A 355 -6.44 -1.07 11.01
CA LEU A 355 -7.46 -0.50 10.13
C LEU A 355 -8.83 -1.12 10.44
N ASN A 356 -8.89 -2.44 10.59
CA ASN A 356 -10.13 -3.13 10.94
C ASN A 356 -10.61 -2.78 12.35
N ILE A 357 -9.71 -2.66 13.34
CA ILE A 357 -10.10 -2.21 14.70
C ILE A 357 -10.58 -0.76 14.72
N ALA A 358 -9.94 0.14 13.97
CA ALA A 358 -10.34 1.55 13.88
C ALA A 358 -11.69 1.68 13.14
N ALA A 359 -11.88 0.92 12.06
CA ALA A 359 -13.15 0.85 11.34
C ALA A 359 -14.26 0.32 12.25
N SER A 360 -14.02 -0.74 13.03
CA SER A 360 -15.04 -1.30 13.92
C SER A 360 -15.43 -0.38 15.07
N ARG A 361 -14.63 0.64 15.39
CA ARG A 361 -14.94 1.69 16.37
C ARG A 361 -15.60 2.93 15.76
N GLY A 362 -15.75 3.00 14.43
CA GLY A 362 -16.28 4.17 13.73
C GLY A 362 -15.30 5.35 13.66
N ASP A 363 -13.98 5.10 13.70
CA ASP A 363 -12.95 6.15 13.60
C ASP A 363 -12.88 6.78 12.19
N PHE A 364 -13.30 6.06 11.16
CA PHE A 364 -13.33 6.53 9.77
C PHE A 364 -14.73 7.00 9.36
N SER A 365 -14.80 8.00 8.48
CA SER A 365 -16.09 8.47 7.93
C SER A 365 -16.67 7.46 6.94
N LEU A 366 -15.82 6.91 6.08
CA LEU A 366 -16.14 5.83 5.15
C LEU A 366 -14.89 5.00 4.86
N GLN A 367 -14.88 3.75 5.31
CA GLN A 367 -13.82 2.77 5.05
C GLN A 367 -14.35 1.64 4.16
N THR A 368 -13.62 1.31 3.09
CA THR A 368 -14.02 0.28 2.12
C THR A 368 -13.01 -0.87 2.14
N GLY A 369 -13.39 -2.02 1.58
CA GLY A 369 -12.50 -3.17 1.45
C GLY A 369 -12.24 -3.86 2.79
N VAL A 370 -13.20 -3.82 3.70
CA VAL A 370 -13.11 -4.55 4.97
C VAL A 370 -13.23 -6.05 4.69
N LEU A 371 -12.28 -6.83 5.22
CA LEU A 371 -12.21 -8.27 4.93
C LEU A 371 -13.39 -9.03 5.56
N PRO A 372 -13.95 -10.05 4.88
CA PRO A 372 -15.03 -10.90 5.40
C PRO A 372 -14.75 -11.54 6.76
N SER A 373 -13.49 -11.86 7.06
CA SER A 373 -13.09 -12.42 8.37
C SER A 373 -13.35 -11.48 9.55
N ASN A 374 -13.58 -10.19 9.31
CA ASN A 374 -13.93 -9.20 10.33
C ASN A 374 -15.44 -8.91 10.40
N TYR A 375 -16.28 -9.61 9.62
CA TYR A 375 -17.71 -9.35 9.52
C TYR A 375 -18.40 -9.31 10.89
N THR A 376 -18.22 -10.36 11.70
CA THR A 376 -18.83 -10.47 13.04
C THR A 376 -18.44 -9.27 13.92
N MET A 377 -17.16 -8.90 13.93
CA MET A 377 -16.68 -7.75 14.69
C MET A 377 -17.32 -6.44 14.21
N MET A 378 -17.50 -6.25 12.90
CA MET A 378 -18.15 -5.05 12.37
C MET A 378 -19.62 -5.00 12.75
N MET A 379 -20.34 -6.11 12.61
CA MET A 379 -21.76 -6.18 12.92
C MET A 379 -22.03 -6.02 14.41
N GLU A 380 -21.20 -6.60 15.29
CA GLU A 380 -21.33 -6.45 16.74
C GLU A 380 -21.04 -5.03 17.23
N GLN A 381 -20.09 -4.33 16.59
CA GLN A 381 -19.66 -3.00 17.03
C GLN A 381 -20.40 -1.85 16.34
N ARG A 382 -21.25 -2.11 15.33
CA ARG A 382 -21.92 -1.08 14.51
C ARG A 382 -22.68 -0.03 15.31
N GLU A 383 -23.43 -0.45 16.32
CA GLU A 383 -24.22 0.45 17.16
C GLU A 383 -23.31 1.28 18.06
N ALA A 384 -22.34 0.65 18.72
CA ALA A 384 -21.39 1.32 19.61
C ALA A 384 -20.46 2.29 18.86
N GLY A 385 -20.03 1.93 17.65
CA GLY A 385 -19.20 2.76 16.79
C GLY A 385 -19.98 3.80 15.98
N GLY A 386 -21.32 3.74 15.97
CA GLY A 386 -22.17 4.70 15.28
C GLY A 386 -21.99 4.67 13.75
N TYR A 387 -22.07 3.49 13.14
CA TYR A 387 -21.97 3.30 11.69
C TYR A 387 -22.92 2.22 11.17
N GLU A 388 -23.08 2.19 9.85
CA GLU A 388 -23.73 1.11 9.11
C GLU A 388 -22.68 0.32 8.30
N VAL A 389 -22.99 -0.95 8.02
CA VAL A 389 -22.17 -1.82 7.16
C VAL A 389 -22.93 -2.07 5.87
N TYR A 390 -22.40 -1.57 4.76
CA TYR A 390 -22.95 -1.81 3.42
C TYR A 390 -22.26 -3.02 2.80
N HIS A 391 -23.03 -3.86 2.13
CA HIS A 391 -22.53 -5.04 1.43
C HIS A 391 -22.61 -4.79 -0.06
N TRP A 392 -21.49 -4.41 -0.65
CA TRP A 392 -21.43 -4.22 -2.10
C TRP A 392 -21.04 -5.52 -2.78
N THR A 393 -21.65 -5.77 -3.93
CA THR A 393 -21.23 -6.87 -4.79
C THR A 393 -19.82 -6.61 -5.26
N VAL A 394 -18.96 -7.60 -5.11
CA VAL A 394 -17.60 -7.53 -5.65
C VAL A 394 -17.69 -7.86 -7.13
N GLY A 395 -17.17 -6.98 -7.99
CA GLY A 395 -17.03 -7.28 -9.42
C GLY A 395 -15.97 -8.37 -9.71
N ASP A 396 -15.29 -8.85 -8.68
CA ASP A 396 -14.36 -9.96 -8.68
C ASP A 396 -15.17 -11.19 -8.29
N GLY A 397 -15.62 -12.00 -9.24
CA GLY A 397 -16.50 -13.15 -8.91
C GLY A 397 -15.78 -14.30 -8.19
N SER A 398 -14.50 -14.17 -7.83
CA SER A 398 -13.72 -15.22 -7.17
C SER A 398 -12.51 -14.71 -6.38
N SER A 399 -12.38 -15.17 -5.13
CA SER A 399 -11.23 -14.90 -4.25
C SER A 399 -10.07 -15.88 -4.46
N THR A 400 -10.33 -17.07 -5.00
CA THR A 400 -9.33 -18.15 -5.15
C THR A 400 -9.51 -18.95 -6.44
N ILE A 401 -8.68 -18.66 -7.44
CA ILE A 401 -8.68 -19.39 -8.72
C ILE A 401 -7.36 -20.13 -8.91
N ILE A 402 -7.46 -21.39 -9.30
CA ILE A 402 -6.35 -22.25 -9.68
C ILE A 402 -6.20 -22.20 -11.20
N PHE A 403 -5.03 -21.76 -11.66
CA PHE A 403 -4.67 -21.63 -13.07
C PHE A 403 -3.68 -22.74 -13.46
N PRO A 404 -4.09 -23.74 -14.25
CA PRO A 404 -3.15 -24.69 -14.85
C PRO A 404 -2.30 -23.99 -15.91
N ASN A 405 -0.99 -24.21 -15.90
CA ASN A 405 -0.09 -23.61 -16.89
C ASN A 405 -0.13 -24.38 -18.23
N MET A 406 -1.06 -24.03 -19.12
CA MET A 406 -1.25 -24.70 -20.42
C MET A 406 -0.10 -24.47 -21.40
N ASN A 407 0.81 -23.53 -21.13
CA ASN A 407 2.00 -23.28 -21.92
C ASN A 407 3.29 -23.37 -21.09
N PHE A 408 3.32 -24.34 -20.16
CA PHE A 408 4.48 -24.66 -19.33
C PHE A 408 5.76 -24.83 -20.16
N ARG A 409 6.77 -24.03 -19.82
CA ARG A 409 8.06 -24.03 -20.51
C ARG A 409 8.91 -25.17 -19.98
N HIS A 410 9.30 -26.05 -20.89
CA HIS A 410 10.17 -27.19 -20.62
C HIS A 410 11.15 -27.37 -21.78
N ASP A 411 12.22 -28.11 -21.52
CA ASP A 411 13.09 -28.60 -22.59
C ASP A 411 12.28 -29.61 -23.43
N PRO A 412 12.23 -29.50 -24.78
CA PRO A 412 11.56 -30.48 -25.63
C PRO A 412 12.02 -31.93 -25.38
N ASP A 413 13.24 -32.12 -24.90
CA ASP A 413 13.79 -33.44 -24.55
C ASP A 413 13.41 -33.92 -23.14
N ASP A 414 12.69 -33.11 -22.33
CA ASP A 414 12.13 -33.48 -21.02
C ASP A 414 10.75 -34.16 -21.17
N PRO A 415 10.65 -35.49 -20.99
CA PRO A 415 9.40 -36.22 -21.15
C PRO A 415 8.36 -35.80 -20.10
N ILE A 416 8.78 -35.41 -18.89
CA ILE A 416 7.88 -35.05 -17.80
C ILE A 416 7.18 -33.73 -18.14
N GLY A 417 7.93 -32.72 -18.57
CA GLY A 417 7.38 -31.44 -19.03
C GLY A 417 6.35 -31.61 -20.15
N THR A 418 6.66 -32.45 -21.13
CA THR A 418 5.75 -32.75 -22.25
C THR A 418 4.43 -33.36 -21.76
N MET A 419 4.50 -34.35 -20.86
CA MET A 419 3.31 -34.99 -20.30
C MET A 419 2.49 -34.03 -19.42
N LYS A 420 3.14 -33.16 -18.65
CA LYS A 420 2.47 -32.13 -17.85
C LYS A 420 1.67 -31.17 -18.73
N VAL A 421 2.27 -30.63 -19.79
CA VAL A 421 1.57 -29.74 -20.74
C VAL A 421 0.36 -30.44 -21.36
N ALA A 422 0.52 -31.70 -21.79
CA ALA A 422 -0.58 -32.48 -22.36
C ALA A 422 -1.75 -32.66 -21.37
N LEU A 423 -1.46 -32.88 -20.08
CA LEU A 423 -2.49 -32.95 -19.04
C LEU A 423 -3.14 -31.59 -18.78
N PHE A 424 -2.35 -30.51 -18.67
CA PHE A 424 -2.87 -29.17 -18.42
C PHE A 424 -3.77 -28.67 -19.56
N GLN A 425 -3.51 -29.09 -20.80
CA GLN A 425 -4.35 -28.76 -21.97
C GLN A 425 -5.58 -29.67 -22.10
N ASN A 426 -5.62 -30.84 -21.44
CA ASN A 426 -6.75 -31.76 -21.50
C ASN A 426 -7.91 -31.32 -20.57
N ALA A 427 -9.06 -30.95 -21.14
CA ALA A 427 -10.23 -30.54 -20.38
C ALA A 427 -10.71 -31.58 -19.36
N ARG A 428 -10.67 -32.89 -19.69
CA ARG A 428 -11.11 -33.95 -18.77
C ARG A 428 -10.25 -34.04 -17.52
N PHE A 429 -8.96 -33.74 -17.63
CA PHE A 429 -8.07 -33.65 -16.47
C PHE A 429 -8.51 -32.51 -15.54
N ARG A 430 -8.71 -31.31 -16.09
CA ARG A 430 -9.17 -30.13 -15.32
C ARG A 430 -10.55 -30.35 -14.68
N GLN A 431 -11.48 -30.94 -15.43
CA GLN A 431 -12.81 -31.31 -14.95
C GLN A 431 -12.75 -32.31 -13.79
N ALA A 432 -11.89 -33.33 -13.87
CA ALA A 432 -11.70 -34.30 -12.81
C ALA A 432 -11.14 -33.64 -11.53
N LEU A 433 -10.13 -32.76 -11.67
CA LEU A 433 -9.60 -32.00 -10.55
C LEU A 433 -10.67 -31.13 -9.90
N SER A 434 -11.53 -30.49 -10.69
CA SER A 434 -12.63 -29.67 -10.16
C SER A 434 -13.69 -30.48 -9.42
N LEU A 435 -14.15 -31.60 -9.99
CA LEU A 435 -15.17 -32.48 -9.37
C LEU A 435 -14.69 -33.13 -8.07
N SER A 436 -13.38 -33.25 -7.88
CA SER A 436 -12.82 -33.84 -6.66
C SER A 436 -12.82 -32.91 -5.46
N ILE A 437 -13.05 -31.60 -5.63
CA ILE A 437 -12.97 -30.60 -4.55
C ILE A 437 -14.29 -30.54 -3.78
N ASN A 438 -14.24 -30.74 -2.46
CA ASN A 438 -15.38 -30.61 -1.55
C ASN A 438 -15.63 -29.14 -1.20
N ARG A 439 -16.16 -28.38 -2.17
CA ARG A 439 -16.41 -26.94 -2.01
C ARG A 439 -17.31 -26.60 -0.82
N ALA A 440 -18.30 -27.44 -0.53
CA ALA A 440 -19.22 -27.21 0.59
C ALA A 440 -18.50 -27.20 1.94
N GLU A 441 -17.59 -28.16 2.16
CA GLU A 441 -16.78 -28.22 3.38
C GLU A 441 -15.80 -27.04 3.46
N LEU A 442 -15.11 -26.73 2.35
CA LEU A 442 -14.19 -25.60 2.31
C LEU A 442 -14.89 -24.26 2.55
N ILE A 443 -16.09 -24.07 1.99
CA ILE A 443 -16.88 -22.84 2.15
C ILE A 443 -17.35 -22.68 3.60
N GLU A 444 -17.79 -23.76 4.23
CA GLU A 444 -18.20 -23.71 5.63
C GLU A 444 -17.04 -23.32 6.55
N VAL A 445 -15.87 -23.93 6.34
CA VAL A 445 -14.68 -23.71 7.18
C VAL A 445 -14.06 -22.33 6.97
N GLU A 446 -13.94 -21.86 5.72
CA GLU A 446 -13.15 -20.66 5.40
C GLU A 446 -14.00 -19.40 5.16
N PHE A 447 -15.26 -19.55 4.73
CA PHE A 447 -16.16 -18.43 4.44
C PHE A 447 -17.37 -18.35 5.36
N ASN A 448 -17.50 -19.21 6.39
CA ASN A 448 -18.66 -19.28 7.29
C ASN A 448 -20.00 -19.34 6.52
N GLY A 449 -20.04 -20.07 5.40
CA GLY A 449 -21.23 -20.19 4.56
C GLY A 449 -21.60 -18.95 3.74
N MET A 450 -20.78 -17.88 3.71
CA MET A 450 -21.07 -16.63 2.99
C MET A 450 -20.79 -16.67 1.47
N SER A 451 -20.51 -17.84 0.91
CA SER A 451 -20.10 -18.00 -0.49
C SER A 451 -20.75 -19.22 -1.11
N GLU A 452 -20.79 -19.25 -2.44
CA GLU A 452 -21.43 -20.31 -3.23
C GLU A 452 -20.39 -21.15 -3.96
N ALA A 453 -20.63 -22.44 -4.12
CA ALA A 453 -19.78 -23.33 -4.91
C ALA A 453 -19.98 -23.08 -6.42
N VAL A 454 -19.11 -22.26 -7.01
CA VAL A 454 -19.26 -21.77 -8.40
C VAL A 454 -17.91 -21.75 -9.13
N GLN A 455 -17.94 -21.76 -10.46
CA GLN A 455 -16.79 -21.38 -11.27
C GLN A 455 -16.62 -19.87 -11.36
N ALA A 456 -15.41 -19.41 -11.67
CA ALA A 456 -15.14 -18.00 -11.88
C ALA A 456 -15.88 -17.51 -13.13
N GLY A 457 -16.86 -16.63 -12.95
CA GLY A 457 -17.83 -16.27 -13.98
C GLY A 457 -18.73 -15.10 -13.57
N PRO A 458 -19.41 -14.45 -14.53
CA PRO A 458 -20.43 -13.46 -14.20
C PRO A 458 -21.58 -14.15 -13.44
N GLY A 459 -21.82 -13.71 -12.20
CA GLY A 459 -22.89 -14.25 -11.35
C GLY A 459 -24.30 -13.89 -11.85
N PRO A 460 -25.36 -14.41 -11.21
CA PRO A 460 -26.75 -14.28 -11.68
C PRO A 460 -27.22 -12.84 -11.93
N GLY A 461 -26.66 -11.87 -11.21
CA GLY A 461 -26.95 -10.45 -11.43
C GLY A 461 -26.29 -9.83 -12.67
N SER A 462 -25.40 -10.50 -13.39
CA SER A 462 -24.77 -9.91 -14.57
C SER A 462 -25.59 -10.14 -15.83
N VAL A 463 -25.65 -9.15 -16.74
CA VAL A 463 -26.20 -9.32 -18.09
C VAL A 463 -25.47 -10.41 -18.90
N PHE A 464 -24.21 -10.69 -18.54
CA PHE A 464 -23.37 -11.73 -19.11
C PHE A 464 -23.52 -13.10 -18.41
N HIS A 465 -24.45 -13.27 -17.46
CA HIS A 465 -24.61 -14.54 -16.76
C HIS A 465 -24.87 -15.70 -17.73
N GLU A 466 -24.11 -16.78 -17.57
CA GLU A 466 -24.24 -18.02 -18.33
C GLU A 466 -24.16 -19.22 -17.37
N PRO A 467 -25.30 -19.80 -16.97
CA PRO A 467 -25.35 -20.85 -15.94
C PRO A 467 -24.49 -22.08 -16.27
N SER A 468 -24.38 -22.43 -17.56
CA SER A 468 -23.59 -23.59 -18.01
C SER A 468 -22.09 -23.43 -17.79
N GLN A 469 -21.62 -22.19 -17.64
CA GLN A 469 -20.25 -21.87 -17.25
C GLN A 469 -20.13 -21.71 -15.74
N TYR A 470 -21.03 -20.95 -15.13
CA TYR A 470 -20.98 -20.59 -13.71
C TYR A 470 -21.10 -21.80 -12.78
N TYR A 471 -21.88 -22.82 -13.18
CA TYR A 471 -22.07 -24.06 -12.41
C TYR A 471 -21.31 -25.27 -12.99
N ALA A 472 -20.33 -25.05 -13.87
CA ALA A 472 -19.63 -26.14 -14.54
C ALA A 472 -18.74 -26.94 -13.56
N PHE A 473 -18.99 -28.25 -13.40
CA PHE A 473 -18.13 -29.16 -12.63
C PHE A 473 -17.85 -28.72 -11.19
N VAL A 474 -18.84 -28.11 -10.52
CA VAL A 474 -18.73 -27.63 -9.14
C VAL A 474 -19.18 -28.67 -8.12
N ASP A 475 -19.92 -29.70 -8.56
CA ASP A 475 -20.35 -30.83 -7.74
C ASP A 475 -19.17 -31.57 -7.12
N PHE A 476 -19.32 -32.04 -5.89
CA PHE A 476 -18.35 -32.94 -5.26
C PHE A 476 -18.65 -34.40 -5.65
N ASP A 477 -17.93 -34.90 -6.66
CA ASP A 477 -18.03 -36.28 -7.16
C ASP A 477 -16.64 -36.88 -7.45
N PRO A 478 -15.91 -37.34 -6.40
CA PRO A 478 -14.62 -38.02 -6.56
C PRO A 478 -14.70 -39.31 -7.37
N ALA A 479 -15.85 -39.97 -7.45
CA ALA A 479 -16.01 -41.20 -8.22
C ALA A 479 -15.98 -40.90 -9.71
N ARG A 480 -16.74 -39.90 -10.16
CA ARG A 480 -16.69 -39.41 -11.55
C ARG A 480 -15.34 -38.81 -11.90
N ALA A 481 -14.69 -38.11 -10.98
CA ALA A 481 -13.32 -37.64 -11.16
C ALA A 481 -12.35 -38.80 -11.47
N ASN A 482 -12.42 -39.91 -10.71
CA ASN A 482 -11.60 -41.10 -10.98
C ASN A 482 -11.86 -41.70 -12.37
N ILE A 483 -13.13 -41.79 -12.80
CA ILE A 483 -13.49 -42.29 -14.14
C ILE A 483 -12.86 -41.42 -15.23
N LEU A 484 -12.97 -40.09 -15.12
CA LEU A 484 -12.39 -39.16 -16.10
C LEU A 484 -10.86 -39.31 -16.20
N LEU A 485 -10.18 -39.51 -15.06
CA LEU A 485 -8.73 -39.74 -15.03
C LEU A 485 -8.35 -41.09 -15.64
N ASP A 486 -9.14 -42.13 -15.41
CA ASP A 486 -8.92 -43.46 -15.99
C ASP A 486 -9.10 -43.43 -17.52
N GLU A 487 -10.12 -42.73 -18.02
CA GLU A 487 -10.39 -42.57 -19.46
C GLU A 487 -9.28 -41.84 -20.22
N ILE A 488 -8.54 -40.94 -19.56
CA ILE A 488 -7.37 -40.27 -20.15
C ILE A 488 -6.04 -41.01 -19.90
N GLY A 489 -6.11 -42.25 -19.39
CA GLY A 489 -4.95 -43.14 -19.27
C GLY A 489 -4.16 -43.02 -17.96
N LEU A 490 -4.69 -42.38 -16.92
CA LEU A 490 -4.01 -42.21 -15.62
C LEU A 490 -4.37 -43.29 -14.59
N ALA A 491 -4.84 -44.46 -14.98
CA ALA A 491 -5.34 -45.51 -14.08
C ALA A 491 -4.26 -46.17 -13.19
N LYS A 492 -2.98 -46.12 -13.60
CA LYS A 492 -1.88 -46.75 -12.86
C LYS A 492 -1.56 -45.96 -11.58
N ARG A 493 -1.24 -46.68 -10.49
CA ARG A 493 -0.83 -46.10 -9.21
C ARG A 493 0.51 -46.66 -8.75
N ASP A 494 1.29 -45.86 -8.03
CA ASP A 494 2.52 -46.26 -7.36
C ASP A 494 2.25 -46.93 -6.00
N GLY A 495 3.32 -47.36 -5.32
CA GLY A 495 3.22 -48.06 -4.03
C GLY A 495 2.68 -47.21 -2.88
N GLU A 496 2.59 -45.88 -3.06
CA GLU A 496 1.98 -44.95 -2.10
C GLU A 496 0.49 -44.70 -2.42
N GLY A 497 -0.04 -45.30 -3.49
CA GLY A 497 -1.44 -45.14 -3.91
C GLY A 497 -1.71 -43.93 -4.80
N PHE A 498 -0.68 -43.21 -5.26
CA PHE A 498 -0.83 -42.06 -6.16
C PHE A 498 -0.72 -42.48 -7.62
N ARG A 499 -1.45 -41.79 -8.49
CA ARG A 499 -1.43 -41.98 -9.93
C ARG A 499 -0.05 -41.64 -10.51
N THR A 500 0.38 -42.42 -11.49
CA THR A 500 1.64 -42.17 -12.23
C THR A 500 1.35 -41.57 -13.59
N PHE A 501 2.37 -41.01 -14.24
CA PHE A 501 2.31 -40.76 -15.68
C PHE A 501 2.15 -42.10 -16.45
N PRO A 502 1.71 -42.07 -17.72
CA PRO A 502 1.50 -43.28 -18.52
C PRO A 502 2.75 -44.19 -18.64
N ASP A 503 3.93 -43.57 -18.64
CA ASP A 503 5.25 -44.23 -18.68
C ASP A 503 5.68 -44.85 -17.34
N GLY A 504 4.91 -44.62 -16.27
CA GLY A 504 5.17 -45.11 -14.91
C GLY A 504 6.01 -44.15 -14.05
N SER A 505 6.43 -43.00 -14.58
CA SER A 505 7.15 -41.99 -13.81
C SER A 505 6.22 -41.31 -12.78
N ARG A 506 6.83 -40.78 -11.71
CA ARG A 506 6.09 -40.20 -10.58
C ARG A 506 5.44 -38.88 -11.00
N MET A 507 4.12 -38.77 -10.81
CA MET A 507 3.38 -37.53 -11.04
C MET A 507 3.32 -36.70 -9.75
N HIS A 508 3.67 -35.41 -9.86
CA HIS A 508 3.64 -34.43 -8.77
C HIS A 508 3.45 -33.01 -9.32
N PHE A 509 2.60 -32.22 -8.64
CA PHE A 509 2.28 -30.84 -9.01
C PHE A 509 2.48 -29.85 -7.87
N PHE A 510 2.89 -28.63 -8.20
CA PHE A 510 2.96 -27.50 -7.25
C PHE A 510 1.83 -26.50 -7.47
N LEU A 511 1.17 -26.07 -6.40
CA LEU A 511 0.23 -24.95 -6.38
C LEU A 511 0.95 -23.74 -5.79
N ASN A 512 1.44 -22.85 -6.66
CA ASN A 512 2.17 -21.67 -6.23
C ASN A 512 1.22 -20.54 -5.86
N PHE A 513 1.45 -19.89 -4.73
CA PHE A 513 0.73 -18.68 -4.30
C PHE A 513 1.70 -17.69 -3.63
N GLN A 514 1.29 -16.41 -3.58
CA GLN A 514 2.13 -15.32 -3.08
C GLN A 514 2.08 -15.20 -1.55
N HIS A 515 3.19 -14.77 -0.94
CA HIS A 515 3.23 -14.43 0.48
C HIS A 515 2.26 -13.29 0.81
N GLY A 516 1.56 -13.39 1.95
CA GLY A 516 0.59 -12.39 2.41
C GLY A 516 -0.86 -12.66 1.99
N THR A 517 -1.14 -13.71 1.22
CA THR A 517 -2.51 -14.16 0.89
C THR A 517 -3.00 -15.20 1.90
N GLY A 518 -3.00 -14.87 3.19
CA GLY A 518 -3.18 -15.84 4.29
C GLY A 518 -4.43 -16.73 4.23
N MET A 519 -5.52 -16.25 3.63
CA MET A 519 -6.76 -17.02 3.40
C MET A 519 -6.55 -18.22 2.45
N LEU A 520 -5.57 -18.15 1.55
CA LEU A 520 -5.36 -19.20 0.54
C LEU A 520 -4.73 -20.47 1.11
N SER A 521 -3.98 -20.39 2.21
CA SER A 521 -3.25 -21.56 2.70
C SER A 521 -4.18 -22.67 3.19
N GLY A 522 -5.22 -22.34 3.97
CA GLY A 522 -6.19 -23.32 4.47
C GLY A 522 -7.00 -23.97 3.35
N LEU A 523 -7.54 -23.13 2.44
CA LEU A 523 -8.26 -23.59 1.24
C LEU A 523 -7.42 -24.54 0.38
N LEU A 524 -6.13 -24.21 0.16
CA LEU A 524 -5.27 -25.01 -0.71
C LEU A 524 -4.84 -26.33 -0.07
N GLU A 525 -4.64 -26.40 1.24
CA GLU A 525 -4.41 -27.68 1.92
C GLU A 525 -5.63 -28.59 1.79
N GLY A 526 -6.85 -28.05 1.95
CA GLY A 526 -8.08 -28.81 1.70
C GLY A 526 -8.21 -29.31 0.26
N VAL A 527 -7.85 -28.50 -0.74
CA VAL A 527 -7.78 -28.93 -2.14
C VAL A 527 -6.74 -30.04 -2.35
N VAL A 528 -5.57 -29.94 -1.72
CA VAL A 528 -4.51 -30.98 -1.79
C VAL A 528 -4.99 -32.29 -1.16
N ASP A 529 -5.70 -32.23 -0.04
CA ASP A 529 -6.32 -33.41 0.60
C ASP A 529 -7.35 -34.08 -0.32
N ASP A 530 -8.21 -33.29 -0.96
CA ASP A 530 -9.20 -33.79 -1.91
C ASP A 530 -8.57 -34.41 -3.17
N TRP A 531 -7.54 -33.78 -3.72
CA TRP A 531 -6.77 -34.33 -4.83
C TRP A 531 -6.04 -35.62 -4.45
N THR A 532 -5.57 -35.72 -3.20
CA THR A 532 -4.96 -36.95 -2.67
C THR A 532 -5.95 -38.12 -2.68
N ARG A 533 -7.24 -37.90 -2.40
CA ARG A 533 -8.29 -38.94 -2.43
C ARG A 533 -8.46 -39.58 -3.81
N ILE A 534 -8.31 -38.80 -4.88
CA ILE A 534 -8.34 -39.30 -6.28
C ILE A 534 -6.98 -39.78 -6.78
N GLY A 535 -5.95 -39.76 -5.92
CA GLY A 535 -4.59 -40.21 -6.22
C GLY A 535 -3.73 -39.18 -6.95
N ILE A 536 -4.10 -37.89 -6.96
CA ILE A 536 -3.27 -36.83 -7.52
C ILE A 536 -2.36 -36.29 -6.41
N ARG A 537 -1.05 -36.29 -6.66
CA ARG A 537 -0.06 -35.78 -5.71
C ARG A 537 0.21 -34.31 -5.97
N ALA A 538 -0.06 -33.46 -4.98
CA ALA A 538 0.16 -32.02 -5.09
C ALA A 538 0.74 -31.41 -3.81
N THR A 539 1.29 -30.21 -3.90
CA THR A 539 1.83 -29.47 -2.75
C THR A 539 1.54 -27.98 -2.91
N ALA A 540 0.90 -27.38 -1.91
CA ALA A 540 0.73 -25.94 -1.80
C ALA A 540 2.08 -25.29 -1.44
N ARG A 541 2.50 -24.27 -2.20
CA ARG A 541 3.83 -23.66 -2.07
C ARG A 541 3.74 -22.15 -2.04
N GLU A 542 3.95 -21.58 -0.86
CA GLU A 542 4.06 -20.14 -0.68
C GLU A 542 5.40 -19.62 -1.23
N ARG A 543 5.35 -18.52 -1.97
CA ARG A 543 6.50 -17.85 -2.59
C ARG A 543 6.56 -16.38 -2.19
N SER A 544 7.77 -15.82 -2.01
CA SER A 544 7.91 -14.36 -1.95
C SER A 544 7.39 -13.74 -3.25
N VAL A 545 6.86 -12.51 -3.18
CA VAL A 545 6.20 -11.86 -4.34
C VAL A 545 7.11 -11.83 -5.58
N ASN A 546 8.40 -11.56 -5.40
CA ASN A 546 9.36 -11.50 -6.51
C ASN A 546 9.69 -12.89 -7.07
N LEU A 547 9.98 -13.88 -6.22
CA LEU A 547 10.24 -15.26 -6.68
C LEU A 547 9.00 -15.84 -7.40
N PHE A 548 7.81 -15.59 -6.87
CA PHE A 548 6.56 -15.97 -7.51
C PHE A 548 6.48 -15.39 -8.92
N ARG A 549 6.78 -14.10 -9.08
CA ARG A 549 6.69 -13.42 -10.38
C ARG A 549 7.73 -13.95 -11.37
N ILE A 550 8.94 -14.24 -10.92
CA ILE A 550 9.99 -14.86 -11.75
C ILE A 550 9.56 -16.25 -12.23
N GLU A 551 9.10 -17.13 -11.33
CA GLU A 551 8.61 -18.48 -11.71
C GLU A 551 7.39 -18.40 -12.65
N PHE A 552 6.49 -17.44 -12.40
CA PHE A 552 5.31 -17.20 -13.22
C PHE A 552 5.66 -16.70 -14.64
N GLU A 553 6.43 -15.63 -14.75
CA GLU A 553 6.80 -15.02 -16.03
C GLU A 553 7.77 -15.91 -16.84
N GLY A 554 8.59 -16.71 -16.15
CA GLY A 554 9.42 -17.75 -16.76
C GLY A 554 8.66 -19.00 -17.23
N LEU A 555 7.36 -19.11 -16.92
CA LEU A 555 6.50 -20.28 -17.21
C LEU A 555 6.98 -21.59 -16.58
N GLN A 556 7.76 -21.51 -15.49
CA GLN A 556 8.35 -22.65 -14.77
C GLN A 556 7.52 -23.05 -13.54
N HIS A 557 6.21 -23.15 -13.72
CA HIS A 557 5.26 -23.45 -12.64
C HIS A 557 4.15 -24.38 -13.15
N ASP A 558 3.63 -25.25 -12.29
CA ASP A 558 2.55 -26.19 -12.64
C ASP A 558 1.18 -25.50 -12.56
N PHE A 559 0.79 -25.10 -11.35
CA PHE A 559 -0.42 -24.32 -11.09
C PHE A 559 -0.05 -23.01 -10.39
N THR A 560 -0.73 -21.95 -10.80
CA THR A 560 -0.68 -20.68 -10.11
C THR A 560 -2.03 -20.41 -9.44
N VAL A 561 -2.02 -19.94 -8.20
CA VAL A 561 -3.25 -19.62 -7.46
C VAL A 561 -3.30 -18.14 -7.14
N VAL A 562 -4.31 -17.45 -7.65
CA VAL A 562 -4.63 -16.05 -7.33
C VAL A 562 -6.13 -15.80 -7.43
N GLY A 563 -6.62 -14.74 -6.77
CA GLY A 563 -7.95 -14.21 -7.06
C GLY A 563 -8.01 -13.54 -8.44
N ALA A 564 -9.19 -13.31 -8.99
CA ALA A 564 -9.34 -12.56 -10.25
C ALA A 564 -10.44 -11.51 -10.22
N THR A 565 -10.08 -10.33 -10.71
CA THR A 565 -10.98 -9.19 -10.91
C THR A 565 -11.68 -9.19 -12.28
N GLY A 566 -12.74 -8.39 -12.42
CA GLY A 566 -13.31 -8.01 -13.72
C GLY A 566 -14.37 -8.95 -14.30
N GLN A 567 -15.01 -9.77 -13.46
CA GLN A 567 -16.00 -10.77 -13.89
C GLN A 567 -17.40 -10.17 -14.12
N ALA A 568 -17.68 -9.00 -13.54
CA ALA A 568 -18.95 -8.30 -13.75
C ALA A 568 -19.17 -7.87 -15.22
N LEU A 569 -18.09 -7.43 -15.90
CA LEU A 569 -18.06 -7.06 -17.32
C LEU A 569 -16.94 -7.81 -18.04
N PRO A 570 -17.16 -9.09 -18.37
CA PRO A 570 -16.12 -9.96 -18.89
C PRO A 570 -15.64 -9.56 -20.30
N LEU A 571 -16.35 -8.70 -21.02
CA LEU A 571 -15.93 -8.22 -22.34
C LEU A 571 -14.67 -7.33 -22.28
N ASN A 572 -14.54 -6.50 -21.24
CA ASN A 572 -13.39 -5.63 -21.03
C ASN A 572 -12.15 -6.43 -20.59
N LEU A 573 -12.31 -7.33 -19.61
CA LEU A 573 -11.26 -8.22 -19.13
C LEU A 573 -11.64 -9.70 -19.34
N PRO A 574 -11.60 -10.21 -20.58
CA PRO A 574 -12.06 -11.56 -20.89
C PRO A 574 -11.05 -12.65 -20.49
N ARG A 575 -10.08 -12.32 -19.64
CA ARG A 575 -8.89 -13.11 -19.31
C ARG A 575 -9.14 -14.47 -18.67
N LEU A 576 -10.37 -14.75 -18.23
CA LEU A 576 -10.78 -16.06 -17.71
C LEU A 576 -11.44 -16.93 -18.79
N PHE A 577 -11.89 -16.32 -19.89
CA PHE A 577 -12.75 -16.96 -20.89
C PHE A 577 -12.09 -17.05 -22.27
N THR A 578 -11.09 -16.20 -22.54
CA THR A 578 -10.31 -16.15 -23.78
C THR A 578 -8.88 -15.65 -23.51
N LEU A 579 -8.04 -15.58 -24.55
CA LEU A 579 -6.69 -15.03 -24.44
C LEU A 579 -6.71 -13.50 -24.36
N LYS A 580 -6.27 -12.98 -23.22
CA LYS A 580 -5.96 -11.56 -22.99
C LYS A 580 -4.96 -11.42 -21.84
N ARG A 581 -4.23 -10.30 -21.73
CA ARG A 581 -3.38 -10.01 -20.57
C ARG A 581 -4.08 -10.39 -19.26
N GLY A 582 -3.40 -11.18 -18.44
CA GLY A 582 -3.99 -11.71 -17.22
C GLY A 582 -4.68 -13.08 -17.37
N SER A 583 -4.58 -13.73 -18.53
CA SER A 583 -4.96 -15.15 -18.67
C SER A 583 -3.84 -16.03 -18.13
N TRP A 584 -3.83 -16.25 -16.81
CA TRP A 584 -2.70 -16.88 -16.12
C TRP A 584 -2.56 -18.37 -16.44
N TYR A 585 -3.63 -18.99 -16.95
CA TYR A 585 -3.60 -20.35 -17.45
C TYR A 585 -2.82 -20.50 -18.77
N ALA A 586 -2.53 -19.40 -19.48
CA ALA A 586 -1.80 -19.40 -20.75
C ALA A 586 -1.11 -18.04 -21.01
N SER A 587 -0.24 -17.60 -20.10
CA SER A 587 0.24 -16.21 -20.09
C SER A 587 1.08 -15.83 -21.33
N ALA A 588 1.88 -16.74 -21.90
CA ALA A 588 2.56 -16.49 -23.18
C ALA A 588 1.62 -16.39 -24.38
N TRP A 589 0.54 -17.19 -24.44
CA TRP A 589 -0.45 -17.09 -25.51
C TRP A 589 -1.28 -15.81 -25.40
N ALA A 590 -1.58 -15.37 -24.18
CA ALA A 590 -2.16 -14.05 -23.94
C ALA A 590 -1.25 -12.92 -24.45
N ARG A 591 0.07 -13.02 -24.19
CA ARG A 591 1.05 -12.06 -24.71
C ARG A 591 1.11 -12.06 -26.23
N TRP A 592 1.07 -13.24 -26.85
CA TRP A 592 0.97 -13.39 -28.30
C TRP A 592 -0.25 -12.64 -28.86
N PHE A 593 -1.41 -12.82 -28.23
CA PHE A 593 -2.63 -12.14 -28.63
C PHE A 593 -2.54 -10.61 -28.46
N ASP A 594 -2.04 -10.12 -27.32
CA ASP A 594 -1.89 -8.67 -27.06
C ASP A 594 -0.86 -7.99 -27.97
N MET A 595 0.10 -8.73 -28.49
CA MET A 595 1.07 -8.26 -29.50
C MET A 595 0.55 -8.43 -30.94
N ASP A 596 -0.76 -8.58 -31.13
CA ASP A 596 -1.45 -8.74 -32.41
C ASP A 596 -1.07 -10.00 -33.20
N GLY A 597 -0.59 -11.05 -32.53
CA GLY A 597 -0.26 -12.33 -33.15
C GLY A 597 -1.44 -12.96 -33.90
N PHE A 598 -2.65 -12.84 -33.32
CA PHE A 598 -3.89 -13.30 -33.95
C PHE A 598 -4.23 -12.53 -35.24
N TYR A 599 -3.75 -11.30 -35.39
CA TYR A 599 -3.97 -10.45 -36.56
C TYR A 599 -2.81 -10.53 -37.57
N GLY A 600 -1.94 -11.54 -37.44
CA GLY A 600 -0.89 -11.84 -38.41
C GLY A 600 0.44 -11.13 -38.16
N LYS A 601 0.61 -10.44 -37.03
CA LYS A 601 1.92 -9.91 -36.64
C LYS A 601 2.81 -11.07 -36.16
N GLU A 602 4.04 -11.11 -36.64
CA GLU A 602 5.02 -12.09 -36.16
C GLU A 602 5.44 -11.72 -34.74
N VAL A 603 5.18 -12.61 -33.78
CA VAL A 603 5.44 -12.39 -32.36
C VAL A 603 6.35 -13.48 -31.82
N ARG A 604 7.50 -13.08 -31.29
CA ARG A 604 8.47 -14.00 -30.69
C ARG A 604 8.18 -14.14 -29.19
N LEU A 605 7.84 -15.34 -28.73
CA LEU A 605 7.47 -15.61 -27.32
C LEU A 605 8.64 -16.07 -26.44
N GLY A 606 9.82 -16.29 -27.04
CA GLY A 606 10.99 -16.84 -26.37
C GLY A 606 11.28 -18.30 -26.77
N ASP A 607 12.49 -18.76 -26.51
CA ASP A 607 12.94 -20.07 -26.95
C ASP A 607 12.21 -21.20 -26.19
N GLY A 608 11.66 -22.15 -26.95
CA GLY A 608 10.89 -23.29 -26.42
C GLY A 608 9.40 -23.02 -26.17
N ILE A 609 8.89 -21.82 -26.50
CA ILE A 609 7.48 -21.46 -26.30
C ILE A 609 6.75 -21.42 -27.64
N GLN A 610 5.73 -22.26 -27.79
CA GLN A 610 4.91 -22.34 -29.00
C GLN A 610 3.71 -21.38 -28.94
N VAL A 611 3.33 -20.84 -30.11
CA VAL A 611 2.07 -20.12 -30.31
C VAL A 611 0.88 -21.08 -30.13
N PRO A 612 -0.33 -20.58 -29.77
CA PRO A 612 -1.49 -21.46 -29.62
C PRO A 612 -1.79 -22.21 -30.94
N PRO A 613 -2.02 -23.54 -30.90
CA PRO A 613 -2.41 -24.29 -32.10
C PRO A 613 -3.74 -23.78 -32.68
N GLU A 614 -3.84 -23.71 -34.00
CA GLU A 614 -5.00 -23.17 -34.73
C GLU A 614 -6.30 -23.97 -34.45
N ASP A 615 -6.16 -25.26 -34.16
CA ASP A 615 -7.22 -26.23 -33.84
C ASP A 615 -7.50 -26.35 -32.33
N HIS A 616 -6.73 -25.66 -31.47
CA HIS A 616 -6.96 -25.67 -30.04
C HIS A 616 -8.27 -24.92 -29.70
N PRO A 617 -9.15 -25.42 -28.80
CA PRO A 617 -10.45 -24.80 -28.52
C PRO A 617 -10.37 -23.36 -27.98
N ILE A 618 -9.20 -22.96 -27.45
CA ILE A 618 -8.94 -21.56 -27.06
C ILE A 618 -9.07 -20.60 -28.25
N MET A 619 -8.73 -21.04 -29.46
CA MET A 619 -8.82 -20.22 -30.67
C MET A 619 -10.28 -19.95 -31.05
N ASP A 620 -11.20 -20.86 -30.70
CA ASP A 620 -12.64 -20.61 -30.87
C ASP A 620 -13.12 -19.52 -29.91
N ALA A 621 -12.67 -19.55 -28.64
CA ALA A 621 -12.96 -18.49 -27.69
C ALA A 621 -12.37 -17.12 -28.13
N VAL A 622 -11.18 -17.12 -28.75
CA VAL A 622 -10.57 -15.91 -29.34
C VAL A 622 -11.40 -15.38 -30.50
N ARG A 623 -11.85 -16.24 -31.42
CA ARG A 623 -12.71 -15.85 -32.55
C ARG A 623 -14.08 -15.34 -32.09
N VAL A 624 -14.66 -15.92 -31.04
CA VAL A 624 -15.89 -15.41 -30.43
C VAL A 624 -15.67 -14.01 -29.85
N TYR A 625 -14.59 -13.83 -29.08
CA TYR A 625 -14.24 -12.53 -28.51
C TYR A 625 -14.01 -11.46 -29.58
N ASP A 626 -13.26 -11.77 -30.64
CA ASP A 626 -13.02 -10.88 -31.79
C ASP A 626 -14.31 -10.44 -32.48
N ARG A 627 -15.32 -11.32 -32.57
CA ARG A 627 -16.65 -10.96 -33.08
C ARG A 627 -17.41 -10.08 -32.09
N ALA A 628 -17.39 -10.41 -30.81
CA ALA A 628 -18.10 -9.66 -29.77
C ALA A 628 -17.62 -8.19 -29.73
N ILE A 629 -16.31 -7.94 -29.72
CA ILE A 629 -15.77 -6.57 -29.64
C ILE A 629 -16.02 -5.71 -30.89
N ARG A 630 -16.53 -6.28 -31.99
CA ARG A 630 -16.95 -5.55 -33.19
C ARG A 630 -18.42 -5.17 -33.20
N ALA A 631 -19.26 -5.90 -32.47
CA ALA A 631 -20.69 -5.61 -32.36
C ALA A 631 -20.86 -4.25 -31.66
N THR A 632 -21.79 -3.43 -32.16
CA THR A 632 -21.92 -2.03 -31.69
C THR A 632 -23.02 -1.82 -30.66
N GLY A 633 -23.90 -2.80 -30.49
CA GLY A 633 -24.92 -2.81 -29.44
C GLY A 633 -24.53 -3.74 -28.30
N VAL A 634 -24.78 -3.31 -27.06
CA VAL A 634 -24.48 -4.09 -25.84
C VAL A 634 -25.20 -5.44 -25.86
N ASP A 635 -26.47 -5.48 -26.27
CA ASP A 635 -27.24 -6.74 -26.33
C ASP A 635 -26.63 -7.77 -27.30
N GLU A 636 -26.18 -7.32 -28.47
CA GLU A 636 -25.51 -8.16 -29.47
C GLU A 636 -24.14 -8.65 -28.95
N GLN A 637 -23.38 -7.76 -28.30
CA GLN A 637 -22.10 -8.13 -27.67
C GLN A 637 -22.29 -9.22 -26.61
N VAL A 638 -23.30 -9.07 -25.75
CA VAL A 638 -23.65 -10.03 -24.70
C VAL A 638 -24.01 -11.37 -25.31
N GLU A 639 -24.88 -11.39 -26.33
CA GLU A 639 -25.31 -12.61 -26.99
C GLU A 639 -24.14 -13.39 -27.60
N ILE A 640 -23.24 -12.71 -28.33
CA ILE A 640 -22.05 -13.34 -28.91
C ILE A 640 -21.10 -13.83 -27.83
N PHE A 641 -20.85 -13.03 -26.78
CA PHE A 641 -19.86 -13.37 -25.76
C PHE A 641 -20.28 -14.55 -24.88
N ARG A 642 -21.59 -14.84 -24.73
CA ARG A 642 -22.07 -16.05 -24.04
C ARG A 642 -21.50 -17.34 -24.64
N ASP A 643 -21.19 -17.37 -25.93
CA ASP A 643 -20.56 -18.54 -26.54
C ASP A 643 -19.13 -18.77 -26.01
N ALA A 644 -18.38 -17.70 -25.70
CA ALA A 644 -17.06 -17.82 -25.07
C ALA A 644 -17.19 -18.35 -23.64
N LEU A 645 -18.23 -17.93 -22.90
CA LEU A 645 -18.53 -18.46 -21.57
C LEU A 645 -18.85 -19.96 -21.62
N LYS A 646 -19.71 -20.40 -22.56
CA LYS A 646 -20.02 -21.83 -22.75
C LYS A 646 -18.77 -22.65 -23.08
N ILE A 647 -17.88 -22.12 -23.92
CA ILE A 647 -16.58 -22.76 -24.21
C ILE A 647 -15.76 -22.86 -22.92
N ALA A 648 -15.64 -21.77 -22.15
CA ALA A 648 -14.92 -21.78 -20.88
C ALA A 648 -15.52 -22.76 -19.85
N GLY A 649 -16.84 -22.94 -19.81
CA GLY A 649 -17.50 -23.94 -18.96
C GLY A 649 -17.21 -25.38 -19.39
N ARG A 650 -17.20 -25.64 -20.70
CA ARG A 650 -16.87 -26.95 -21.26
C ARG A 650 -15.40 -27.31 -21.07
N GLU A 651 -14.51 -26.39 -21.40
CA GLU A 651 -13.06 -26.62 -21.36
C GLU A 651 -12.50 -26.45 -19.95
N LEU A 652 -13.12 -25.63 -19.11
CA LEU A 652 -12.69 -25.35 -17.74
C LEU A 652 -11.24 -24.85 -17.66
N TRP A 653 -10.94 -23.70 -18.28
CA TRP A 653 -9.59 -23.11 -18.31
C TRP A 653 -8.99 -22.84 -16.93
N THR A 654 -9.87 -22.61 -15.97
CA THR A 654 -9.55 -22.27 -14.58
C THR A 654 -10.44 -23.07 -13.65
N ILE A 655 -9.96 -23.39 -12.45
CA ILE A 655 -10.74 -24.05 -11.41
C ILE A 655 -10.94 -23.08 -10.26
N ASN A 656 -12.18 -22.72 -9.97
CA ASN A 656 -12.52 -21.87 -8.84
C ASN A 656 -13.09 -22.69 -7.68
N ILE A 657 -12.90 -22.20 -6.45
CA ILE A 657 -13.44 -22.85 -5.24
C ILE A 657 -14.81 -22.29 -4.88
N ALA A 658 -14.94 -20.97 -4.77
CA ALA A 658 -16.17 -20.33 -4.30
C ALA A 658 -16.37 -18.94 -4.93
N SER A 659 -17.60 -18.44 -4.91
CA SER A 659 -17.91 -17.05 -5.25
C SER A 659 -17.20 -16.13 -4.27
N ALA A 660 -16.87 -14.91 -4.70
CA ALA A 660 -16.38 -13.92 -3.74
C ALA A 660 -17.51 -13.53 -2.77
N PRO A 661 -17.25 -13.46 -1.46
CA PRO A 661 -18.20 -12.85 -0.53
C PRO A 661 -18.33 -11.35 -0.84
N PRO A 662 -19.47 -10.71 -0.52
CA PRO A 662 -19.65 -9.26 -0.67
C PRO A 662 -18.52 -8.47 0.01
N THR A 663 -18.12 -7.35 -0.58
CA THR A 663 -17.16 -6.44 0.07
C THR A 663 -17.92 -5.51 1.00
N MET A 664 -17.39 -5.34 2.21
CA MET A 664 -17.99 -4.47 3.20
C MET A 664 -17.45 -3.04 3.11
N ALA A 665 -18.36 -2.09 3.19
CA ALA A 665 -18.05 -0.69 3.45
C ALA A 665 -18.65 -0.27 4.79
N VAL A 666 -17.81 0.29 5.66
CA VAL A 666 -18.21 0.86 6.95
C VAL A 666 -18.49 2.34 6.72
N VAL A 667 -19.74 2.76 6.91
CA VAL A 667 -20.22 4.12 6.64
C VAL A 667 -20.70 4.75 7.94
N LYS A 668 -20.02 5.80 8.41
CA LYS A 668 -20.35 6.47 9.66
C LYS A 668 -21.73 7.12 9.59
N ASN A 669 -22.49 7.07 10.69
CA ASN A 669 -23.79 7.73 10.77
C ASN A 669 -23.63 9.23 10.51
N GLY A 670 -24.47 9.78 9.63
CA GLY A 670 -24.40 11.17 9.17
C GLY A 670 -23.42 11.43 8.02
N PHE A 671 -22.65 10.42 7.57
CA PHE A 671 -21.98 10.44 6.28
C PHE A 671 -22.94 9.91 5.21
N ARG A 672 -23.42 10.79 4.33
CA ARG A 672 -24.56 10.56 3.44
C ARG A 672 -24.16 10.51 1.97
N ASN A 673 -25.13 10.18 1.12
CA ASN A 673 -25.03 10.04 -0.33
C ASN A 673 -24.15 8.86 -0.80
N VAL A 674 -23.80 7.93 0.09
CA VAL A 674 -23.09 6.70 -0.29
C VAL A 674 -24.11 5.69 -0.85
N PRO A 675 -23.94 5.19 -2.09
CA PRO A 675 -24.85 4.19 -2.63
C PRO A 675 -24.86 2.91 -1.78
N ARG A 676 -26.06 2.41 -1.44
CA ARG A 676 -26.22 1.13 -0.75
C ARG A 676 -25.94 -0.05 -1.68
N GLU A 677 -26.25 0.10 -2.97
CA GLU A 677 -26.02 -0.90 -4.01
C GLU A 677 -25.03 -0.36 -5.04
N MET A 678 -23.93 -1.07 -5.24
CA MET A 678 -22.98 -0.81 -6.33
C MET A 678 -22.09 -2.02 -6.59
N VAL A 679 -21.50 -2.07 -7.79
CA VAL A 679 -20.44 -3.03 -8.12
C VAL A 679 -19.09 -2.43 -7.74
N PHE A 680 -18.39 -3.08 -6.81
CA PHE A 680 -17.06 -2.65 -6.37
C PHE A 680 -15.97 -3.57 -6.93
N ASN A 681 -15.13 -3.05 -7.82
CA ASN A 681 -13.85 -3.64 -8.21
C ASN A 681 -12.95 -2.60 -8.89
N TRP A 682 -11.79 -3.04 -9.38
CA TRP A 682 -10.85 -2.17 -10.09
C TRP A 682 -11.43 -1.56 -11.38
N ASP A 683 -12.14 -2.36 -12.19
CA ASP A 683 -12.58 -1.95 -13.53
C ASP A 683 -13.81 -1.05 -13.54
N MET A 684 -14.66 -1.19 -12.52
CA MET A 684 -15.78 -0.28 -12.22
C MET A 684 -15.33 0.94 -11.43
N LEU A 685 -14.02 1.09 -11.23
CA LEU A 685 -13.39 2.21 -10.56
C LEU A 685 -13.86 2.39 -9.11
N GLY A 686 -14.01 1.28 -8.37
CA GLY A 686 -14.33 1.27 -6.95
C GLY A 686 -15.48 2.23 -6.60
N LEU A 687 -15.27 3.07 -5.57
CA LEU A 687 -16.25 4.10 -5.16
C LEU A 687 -16.46 5.23 -6.18
N GLY A 688 -15.62 5.34 -7.21
CA GLY A 688 -15.71 6.46 -8.11
C GLY A 688 -16.95 6.45 -9.00
N SER A 689 -17.48 5.29 -9.36
CA SER A 689 -18.79 5.16 -10.00
C SER A 689 -19.95 5.55 -9.07
N GLY A 690 -19.73 5.56 -7.76
CA GLY A 690 -20.72 5.86 -6.72
C GLY A 690 -20.95 7.35 -6.42
N GLY A 691 -20.45 8.27 -7.24
CA GLY A 691 -20.77 9.70 -7.12
C GLY A 691 -20.21 10.41 -5.88
N ARG A 692 -18.99 10.05 -5.48
CA ARG A 692 -18.28 10.58 -4.29
C ARG A 692 -18.28 12.10 -4.13
N GLU A 693 -18.46 12.85 -5.21
CA GLU A 693 -18.56 14.30 -5.21
C GLU A 693 -19.79 14.80 -4.45
N THR A 694 -20.85 14.00 -4.45
CA THR A 694 -22.11 14.27 -3.75
C THR A 694 -22.09 13.84 -2.29
N PHE A 695 -21.05 13.14 -1.82
CA PHE A 695 -20.96 12.72 -0.43
C PHE A 695 -20.86 13.94 0.48
N PHE A 696 -21.55 13.90 1.62
CA PHE A 696 -21.53 14.99 2.60
C PHE A 696 -21.63 14.47 4.03
N ILE A 697 -21.28 15.33 4.97
CA ILE A 697 -21.47 15.10 6.41
C ILE A 697 -22.57 16.04 6.87
N GLU A 698 -23.66 15.51 7.43
CA GLU A 698 -24.83 16.31 7.88
C GLU A 698 -24.44 17.44 8.83
N ASN A 699 -23.47 17.18 9.73
CA ASN A 699 -23.00 18.11 10.75
C ASN A 699 -21.47 18.19 10.73
N PRO A 700 -20.86 18.97 9.81
CA PRO A 700 -19.42 19.09 9.72
C PRO A 700 -18.87 19.83 10.94
N SER A 701 -17.77 19.34 11.51
CA SER A 701 -17.20 19.84 12.78
C SER A 701 -15.68 20.03 12.72
N ASP A 702 -15.16 20.39 11.54
CA ASP A 702 -13.73 20.66 11.38
C ASP A 702 -13.28 21.85 12.24
N SER A 703 -12.08 21.75 12.81
CA SER A 703 -11.54 22.82 13.65
C SER A 703 -11.13 24.05 12.84
N PRO A 704 -11.09 25.26 13.44
CA PRO A 704 -10.68 26.46 12.74
C PRO A 704 -9.28 26.36 12.10
N GLY A 705 -8.36 25.64 12.76
CA GLY A 705 -7.01 25.40 12.22
C GLY A 705 -7.02 24.49 11.00
N ALA A 706 -7.85 23.43 11.01
CA ALA A 706 -8.05 22.55 9.87
C ALA A 706 -8.64 23.30 8.67
N ILE A 707 -9.64 24.14 8.89
CA ILE A 707 -10.26 24.98 7.85
C ILE A 707 -9.22 25.95 7.27
N ALA A 708 -8.50 26.69 8.11
CA ALA A 708 -7.48 27.65 7.66
C ALA A 708 -6.38 26.97 6.81
N GLN A 709 -5.90 25.81 7.26
CA GLN A 709 -4.91 25.03 6.51
C GLN A 709 -5.45 24.56 5.16
N THR A 710 -6.69 24.06 5.15
CA THR A 710 -7.35 23.55 3.94
C THR A 710 -7.52 24.67 2.92
N LYS A 711 -7.95 25.85 3.37
CA LYS A 711 -8.07 27.07 2.55
C LYS A 711 -6.74 27.42 1.88
N GLU A 712 -5.68 27.49 2.68
CA GLU A 712 -4.36 27.88 2.19
C GLU A 712 -3.79 26.86 1.19
N SER A 713 -3.98 25.57 1.47
CA SER A 713 -3.47 24.48 0.62
C SER A 713 -4.14 24.42 -0.76
N MET A 714 -5.35 24.97 -0.93
CA MET A 714 -6.01 25.02 -2.25
C MET A 714 -5.32 26.01 -3.20
N VAL A 715 -4.76 27.09 -2.67
CA VAL A 715 -4.15 28.17 -3.46
C VAL A 715 -2.63 28.04 -3.51
N HIS A 716 -2.01 27.54 -2.44
CA HIS A 716 -0.56 27.39 -2.34
C HIS A 716 -0.18 25.94 -2.02
N PRO A 717 0.34 25.18 -3.01
CA PRO A 717 0.82 23.84 -2.75
C PRO A 717 2.01 23.88 -1.78
N THR A 718 2.02 22.95 -0.82
CA THR A 718 3.18 22.76 0.06
C THR A 718 4.21 21.93 -0.69
N LEU A 719 5.33 22.55 -1.09
CA LEU A 719 6.41 21.86 -1.81
C LEU A 719 7.31 21.05 -0.87
N PRO A 720 7.96 19.97 -1.35
CA PRO A 720 9.08 19.35 -0.64
C PRO A 720 10.18 20.40 -0.35
N SER A 721 10.77 20.36 0.84
CA SER A 721 11.72 21.39 1.32
C SER A 721 12.90 21.64 0.38
N ARG A 722 13.49 20.57 -0.18
CA ARG A 722 14.62 20.66 -1.12
C ARG A 722 14.22 21.28 -2.46
N LEU A 723 13.00 20.98 -2.93
CA LEU A 723 12.45 21.56 -4.15
C LEU A 723 12.15 23.04 -3.95
N ALA A 724 11.55 23.41 -2.83
CA ALA A 724 11.29 24.81 -2.46
C ALA A 724 12.58 25.64 -2.41
N GLU A 725 13.66 25.09 -1.85
CA GLU A 725 14.98 25.74 -1.84
C GLU A 725 15.55 25.92 -3.26
N SER A 726 15.39 24.93 -4.15
CA SER A 726 15.87 25.03 -5.54
C SER A 726 15.04 25.97 -6.43
N LEU A 727 13.71 26.00 -6.24
CA LEU A 727 12.77 26.81 -7.03
C LEU A 727 12.70 28.27 -6.56
N ALA A 728 13.08 28.56 -5.32
CA ALA A 728 13.16 29.93 -4.80
C ALA A 728 14.13 30.83 -5.59
N GLY A 729 15.06 30.23 -6.36
CA GLY A 729 15.97 30.95 -7.25
C GLY A 729 15.52 31.06 -8.72
N PHE A 730 14.33 30.57 -9.09
CA PHE A 730 14.00 30.32 -10.51
C PHE A 730 12.62 30.82 -10.96
N ARG A 731 12.05 31.85 -10.32
CA ARG A 731 10.83 32.49 -10.84
C ARG A 731 11.13 33.17 -12.19
N PRO A 732 10.31 32.97 -13.24
CA PRO A 732 10.54 33.59 -14.55
C PRO A 732 10.49 35.12 -14.41
N GLY A 733 11.63 35.78 -14.60
CA GLY A 733 11.76 37.25 -14.56
C GLY A 733 12.70 37.83 -13.50
N ASP A 734 13.23 37.01 -12.58
CA ASP A 734 14.19 37.49 -11.58
C ASP A 734 15.64 37.25 -12.05
N GLU A 735 16.45 38.32 -12.08
CA GLU A 735 17.90 38.23 -12.30
C GLU A 735 18.55 37.32 -11.26
N PHE A 736 19.49 36.49 -11.74
CA PHE A 736 20.22 35.46 -11.00
C PHE A 736 21.03 36.03 -9.83
N ASN A 737 20.36 36.34 -8.72
CA ASN A 737 21.01 36.53 -7.43
C ASN A 737 21.10 35.17 -6.75
N GLY A 738 22.29 34.56 -6.83
CA GLY A 738 22.62 33.28 -6.23
C GLY A 738 22.09 33.16 -4.79
N GLY A 739 20.98 32.44 -4.65
CA GLY A 739 20.26 32.23 -3.40
C GLY A 739 20.93 31.19 -2.52
N GLY A 740 22.14 31.48 -2.03
CA GLY A 740 22.62 30.93 -0.77
C GLY A 740 21.77 31.52 0.36
N GLY A 741 20.57 30.99 0.59
CA GLY A 741 19.69 31.46 1.65
C GLY A 741 20.38 31.37 3.02
N LEU A 742 20.14 32.37 3.88
CA LEU A 742 20.67 32.48 5.25
C LEU A 742 20.61 31.16 6.04
N GLY A 743 19.60 30.31 5.82
CA GLY A 743 19.47 28.98 6.45
C GLY A 743 20.55 27.97 6.04
N GLY A 744 20.96 27.94 4.76
CA GLY A 744 22.07 27.10 4.30
C GLY A 744 23.41 27.57 4.86
N TRP A 745 23.59 28.89 4.97
CA TRP A 745 24.74 29.50 5.64
C TRP A 745 24.75 29.21 7.14
N PHE A 746 23.62 29.29 7.84
CA PHE A 746 23.51 28.95 9.26
C PHE A 746 23.71 27.45 9.52
N ARG A 747 23.21 26.56 8.64
CA ARG A 747 23.42 25.11 8.75
C ARG A 747 24.88 24.75 8.53
N THR A 748 25.53 25.38 7.55
CA THR A 748 26.96 25.21 7.28
C THR A 748 27.82 25.78 8.40
N LEU A 749 27.50 26.99 8.89
CA LEU A 749 28.17 27.59 10.04
C LEU A 749 27.95 26.78 11.32
N PHE A 750 26.76 26.21 11.53
CA PHE A 750 26.47 25.35 12.67
C PHE A 750 27.24 24.04 12.58
N LEU A 751 27.29 23.41 11.40
CA LEU A 751 28.10 22.20 11.17
C LEU A 751 29.60 22.50 11.35
N VAL A 752 30.10 23.60 10.79
CA VAL A 752 31.50 24.03 10.98
C VAL A 752 31.76 24.35 12.45
N ALA A 753 30.86 25.04 13.14
CA ALA A 753 30.99 25.34 14.56
C ALA A 753 30.90 24.07 15.43
N LEU A 754 30.04 23.11 15.08
CA LEU A 754 29.90 21.82 15.77
C LEU A 754 31.14 20.96 15.55
N VAL A 755 31.63 20.85 14.31
CA VAL A 755 32.86 20.13 13.98
C VAL A 755 34.07 20.81 14.61
N SER A 756 34.12 22.15 14.63
CA SER A 756 35.17 22.91 15.31
C SER A 756 35.07 22.77 16.83
N ALA A 757 33.87 22.74 17.40
CA ALA A 757 33.66 22.51 18.83
C ALA A 757 34.03 21.08 19.22
N LEU A 758 33.65 20.08 18.43
CA LEU A 758 34.05 18.69 18.60
C LEU A 758 35.57 18.53 18.43
N GLY A 759 36.17 19.23 17.47
CA GLY A 759 37.62 19.31 17.29
C GLY A 759 38.31 19.95 18.50
N LEU A 760 37.83 21.10 18.99
CA LEU A 760 38.35 21.77 20.18
C LEU A 760 38.17 20.92 21.44
N VAL A 761 37.05 20.22 21.59
CA VAL A 761 36.79 19.28 22.68
C VAL A 761 37.69 18.05 22.56
N ALA A 762 37.93 17.54 21.35
CA ALA A 762 38.86 16.45 21.08
C ALA A 762 40.31 16.83 21.41
N PHE A 763 40.72 18.05 21.07
CA PHE A 763 42.03 18.60 21.42
C PHE A 763 42.17 18.83 22.93
N LYS A 764 41.11 19.32 23.60
CA LYS A 764 41.10 19.57 25.04
C LYS A 764 40.99 18.29 25.88
N HIS A 765 40.39 17.24 25.35
CA HIS A 765 40.18 15.96 26.00
C HIS A 765 40.67 14.81 25.09
N PRO A 766 41.95 14.39 25.21
CA PRO A 766 42.57 13.38 24.36
C PRO A 766 41.78 12.06 24.27
N PHE A 767 41.07 11.68 25.33
CA PHE A 767 40.17 10.54 25.34
C PHE A 767 38.99 10.70 24.36
N ILE A 768 38.35 11.88 24.34
CA ILE A 768 37.24 12.17 23.41
C ILE A 768 37.77 12.20 21.98
N GLY A 769 38.94 12.79 21.75
CA GLY A 769 39.60 12.77 20.45
C GLY A 769 39.93 11.35 19.97
N ARG A 770 40.45 10.49 20.85
CA ARG A 770 40.70 9.06 20.54
C ARG A 770 39.40 8.33 20.19
N ARG A 771 38.31 8.56 20.92
CA ARG A 771 37.01 7.93 20.62
C ARG A 771 36.46 8.38 19.27
N LEU A 772 36.47 9.68 18.97
CA LEU A 772 36.05 10.22 17.68
C LEU A 772 36.90 9.64 16.52
N MET A 773 38.21 9.50 16.72
CA MET A 773 39.08 8.85 15.72
C MET A 773 38.80 7.36 15.53
N ILE A 774 38.36 6.63 16.57
CA ILE A 774 37.96 5.21 16.46
C ILE A 774 36.59 5.06 15.79
N MET A 775 35.69 6.02 15.94
CA MET A 775 34.38 5.98 15.30
C MET A 775 34.48 5.95 13.78
N VAL A 776 35.41 6.70 13.18
CA VAL A 776 35.61 6.74 11.72
C VAL A 776 35.90 5.37 11.10
N PRO A 777 36.97 4.63 11.50
CA PRO A 777 37.23 3.30 10.96
C PRO A 777 36.11 2.30 11.34
N THR A 778 35.49 2.46 12.51
CA THR A 778 34.36 1.60 12.91
C THR A 778 33.18 1.74 11.94
N LEU A 779 32.76 2.97 11.66
CA LEU A 779 31.68 3.26 10.71
C LEU A 779 32.05 2.85 9.29
N PHE A 780 33.32 2.99 8.90
CA PHE A 780 33.81 2.49 7.62
C PHE A 780 33.65 0.97 7.49
N PHE A 781 34.12 0.18 8.48
CA PHE A 781 33.94 -1.27 8.45
C PHE A 781 32.47 -1.69 8.49
N ILE A 782 31.67 -1.01 9.31
CA ILE A 782 30.21 -1.22 9.34
C ILE A 782 29.61 -0.95 7.96
N SER A 783 29.98 0.14 7.29
CA SER A 783 29.42 0.47 5.98
C SER A 783 29.75 -0.59 4.92
N ILE A 784 30.93 -1.20 4.98
CA ILE A 784 31.28 -2.35 4.11
C ILE A 784 30.39 -3.54 4.42
N VAL A 785 30.21 -3.87 5.71
CA VAL A 785 29.36 -5.00 6.14
C VAL A 785 27.92 -4.78 5.72
N VAL A 786 27.36 -3.60 5.97
CA VAL A 786 25.99 -3.22 5.57
C VAL A 786 25.85 -3.32 4.06
N PHE A 787 26.77 -2.73 3.29
CA PHE A 787 26.74 -2.80 1.84
C PHE A 787 26.85 -4.24 1.32
N THR A 788 27.66 -5.07 1.95
CA THR A 788 27.75 -6.50 1.60
C THR A 788 26.44 -7.22 1.88
N ILE A 789 25.83 -6.98 3.05
CA ILE A 789 24.56 -7.62 3.46
C ILE A 789 23.43 -7.30 2.48
N ILE A 790 23.32 -6.05 2.04
CA ILE A 790 22.25 -5.64 1.11
C ILE A 790 22.46 -6.16 -0.32
N GLN A 791 23.69 -6.60 -0.66
CA GLN A 791 24.04 -7.20 -1.96
C GLN A 791 23.99 -8.74 -1.94
N LEU A 792 23.80 -9.37 -0.77
CA LEU A 792 23.75 -10.84 -0.65
C LEU A 792 22.49 -11.49 -1.24
N PRO A 793 21.28 -10.90 -1.13
CA PRO A 793 20.08 -11.51 -1.70
C PRO A 793 20.23 -11.72 -3.21
N PRO A 794 19.81 -12.89 -3.75
CA PRO A 794 19.81 -13.12 -5.19
C PRO A 794 18.68 -12.33 -5.86
N GLY A 795 18.96 -11.05 -6.14
CA GLY A 795 18.01 -10.09 -6.71
C GLY A 795 17.53 -9.03 -5.72
N ASP A 796 17.22 -7.85 -6.25
CA ASP A 796 16.53 -6.73 -5.60
C ASP A 796 15.28 -6.31 -6.40
N TYR A 797 14.52 -5.34 -5.88
CA TYR A 797 13.32 -4.82 -6.54
C TYR A 797 13.57 -4.39 -8.00
N ILE A 798 14.69 -3.72 -8.29
CA ILE A 798 15.00 -3.20 -9.62
C ILE A 798 15.40 -4.34 -10.56
N SER A 799 16.21 -5.30 -10.12
CA SER A 799 16.57 -6.47 -10.93
C SER A 799 15.35 -7.31 -11.32
N THR A 800 14.36 -7.41 -10.43
CA THR A 800 13.07 -8.06 -10.72
C THR A 800 12.27 -7.23 -11.73
N MET A 801 12.24 -5.90 -11.56
CA MET A 801 11.59 -5.00 -12.51
C MET A 801 12.26 -5.07 -13.89
N ILE A 802 13.58 -5.09 -13.95
CA ILE A 802 14.36 -5.24 -15.19
C ILE A 802 14.05 -6.58 -15.84
N SER A 803 14.11 -7.69 -15.09
CA SER A 803 13.78 -9.02 -15.64
C SER A 803 12.38 -9.05 -16.25
N ARG A 804 11.41 -8.42 -15.58
CA ARG A 804 10.04 -8.28 -16.08
C ARG A 804 9.96 -7.46 -17.37
N LEU A 805 10.67 -6.32 -17.41
CA LEU A 805 10.77 -5.46 -18.59
C LEU A 805 11.49 -6.17 -19.76
N GLU A 806 12.55 -6.91 -19.50
CA GLU A 806 13.30 -7.70 -20.49
C GLU A 806 12.43 -8.81 -21.10
N VAL A 807 11.62 -9.47 -20.27
CA VAL A 807 10.65 -10.48 -20.71
C VAL A 807 9.57 -9.87 -21.61
N LEU A 808 9.17 -8.61 -21.40
CA LEU A 808 8.21 -7.91 -22.26
C LEU A 808 8.83 -7.53 -23.61
N GLY A 809 10.12 -7.18 -23.64
CA GLY A 809 10.93 -7.08 -24.86
C GLY A 809 10.57 -5.91 -25.79
N GLU A 810 9.83 -4.91 -25.32
CA GLU A 810 9.53 -3.71 -26.10
C GLU A 810 10.72 -2.73 -26.07
N GLU A 811 11.01 -2.02 -27.18
CA GLU A 811 12.19 -1.12 -27.25
C GLU A 811 12.24 -0.04 -26.16
N ALA A 812 11.08 0.44 -25.69
CA ALA A 812 11.03 1.43 -24.63
C ALA A 812 11.21 0.85 -23.24
N ASP A 813 10.86 -0.43 -23.03
CA ASP A 813 11.22 -1.15 -21.81
C ASP A 813 12.74 -1.25 -21.71
N MET A 814 13.44 -1.46 -22.84
CA MET A 814 14.91 -1.47 -22.88
C MET A 814 15.53 -0.11 -22.54
N SER A 815 14.95 0.99 -23.03
CA SER A 815 15.37 2.34 -22.62
C SER A 815 15.17 2.56 -21.13
N ARG A 816 14.02 2.12 -20.59
CA ARG A 816 13.72 2.23 -19.16
C ARG A 816 14.66 1.38 -18.30
N ILE A 817 15.02 0.19 -18.77
CA ILE A 817 16.02 -0.66 -18.12
C ILE A 817 17.36 0.08 -18.02
N GLU A 818 17.82 0.69 -19.12
CA GLU A 818 19.08 1.45 -19.13
C GLU A 818 19.03 2.64 -18.14
N GLU A 819 17.91 3.37 -18.08
CA GLU A 819 17.73 4.44 -17.09
C GLU A 819 17.82 3.93 -15.65
N LEU A 820 17.17 2.80 -15.34
CA LEU A 820 17.22 2.21 -14.00
C LEU A 820 18.63 1.72 -13.65
N LYS A 821 19.34 1.14 -14.63
CA LYS A 821 20.74 0.75 -14.48
C LYS A 821 21.65 1.95 -14.22
N VAL A 822 21.46 3.06 -14.94
CA VAL A 822 22.20 4.31 -14.69
C VAL A 822 21.86 4.90 -13.33
N LEU A 823 20.57 4.98 -12.97
CA LEU A 823 20.08 5.58 -11.74
C LEU A 823 20.62 4.89 -10.48
N PHE A 824 20.62 3.56 -10.47
CA PHE A 824 21.11 2.74 -9.36
C PHE A 824 22.55 2.23 -9.55
N ARG A 825 23.22 2.68 -10.62
CA ARG A 825 24.59 2.30 -10.99
C ARG A 825 24.79 0.78 -11.06
N LEU A 826 23.83 0.06 -11.62
CA LEU A 826 23.83 -1.40 -11.62
C LEU A 826 24.95 -1.99 -12.50
N ASP A 827 25.39 -1.28 -13.54
CA ASP A 827 26.49 -1.72 -14.42
C ASP A 827 27.88 -1.35 -13.86
N ASP A 828 27.94 -0.50 -12.83
CA ASP A 828 29.19 -0.16 -12.17
C ASP A 828 29.74 -1.38 -11.41
N SER A 829 31.06 -1.51 -11.34
CA SER A 829 31.68 -2.50 -10.44
C SER A 829 31.18 -2.31 -9.00
N THR A 830 31.08 -3.40 -8.23
CA THR A 830 30.63 -3.37 -6.82
C THR A 830 31.39 -2.34 -5.97
N VAL A 831 32.68 -2.13 -6.28
CA VAL A 831 33.51 -1.11 -5.62
C VAL A 831 33.06 0.31 -5.99
N SER A 832 32.77 0.59 -7.26
CA SER A 832 32.27 1.90 -7.69
C SER A 832 30.88 2.19 -7.11
N GLN A 833 30.00 1.19 -7.06
CA GLN A 833 28.70 1.31 -6.39
C GLN A 833 28.86 1.68 -4.90
N TYR A 834 29.75 0.99 -4.19
CA TYR A 834 30.06 1.32 -2.79
C TYR A 834 30.65 2.74 -2.63
N LEU A 835 31.59 3.15 -3.49
CA LEU A 835 32.18 4.50 -3.45
C LEU A 835 31.16 5.59 -3.77
N GLY A 836 30.19 5.30 -4.66
CA GLY A 836 29.05 6.18 -4.95
C GLY A 836 28.09 6.26 -3.77
N TRP A 837 27.63 5.12 -3.25
CA TRP A 837 26.71 5.04 -2.11
C TRP A 837 27.27 5.74 -0.87
N THR A 838 28.54 5.50 -0.53
CA THR A 838 29.20 6.21 0.56
C THR A 838 29.41 7.70 0.29
N GLY A 839 29.46 8.12 -0.98
CA GLY A 839 29.77 9.48 -1.38
C GLY A 839 31.27 9.80 -1.41
N LEU A 840 32.14 8.78 -1.41
CA LEU A 840 33.57 8.95 -1.57
C LEU A 840 33.94 9.45 -2.97
N LYS A 841 33.19 9.04 -4.00
CA LYS A 841 33.37 9.47 -5.39
C LYS A 841 33.16 10.99 -5.57
N TRP A 842 32.32 11.60 -4.74
CA TRP A 842 32.13 13.06 -4.72
C TRP A 842 33.44 13.83 -4.47
N PHE A 843 34.33 13.30 -3.63
CA PHE A 843 35.60 13.98 -3.33
C PHE A 843 36.60 13.96 -4.51
N THR A 844 36.32 13.17 -5.55
CA THR A 844 37.12 13.14 -6.77
C THR A 844 36.44 13.88 -7.93
N SER A 845 35.10 13.84 -8.03
CA SER A 845 34.38 14.51 -9.13
C SER A 845 33.86 15.91 -8.79
N PHE A 846 33.56 16.18 -7.52
CA PHE A 846 32.81 17.36 -7.04
C PHE A 846 31.46 17.58 -7.74
N SER A 847 30.93 16.55 -8.39
CA SER A 847 29.65 16.61 -9.10
C SER A 847 28.47 16.32 -8.16
N PRO A 848 27.35 17.06 -8.22
CA PRO A 848 26.16 16.79 -7.40
C PRO A 848 25.64 15.35 -7.52
N GLU A 849 25.81 14.72 -8.68
CA GLU A 849 25.37 13.35 -8.98
C GLU A 849 26.13 12.26 -8.21
N ASP A 850 27.33 12.58 -7.70
CA ASP A 850 28.18 11.66 -6.93
C ASP A 850 28.03 11.83 -5.41
N THR A 851 27.10 12.68 -4.97
CA THR A 851 26.79 12.82 -3.54
C THR A 851 26.21 11.52 -2.97
N GLY A 852 26.71 11.11 -1.81
CA GLY A 852 26.22 9.94 -1.07
C GLY A 852 26.15 10.22 0.43
N LEU A 853 26.26 9.16 1.23
CA LEU A 853 26.07 9.23 2.68
C LEU A 853 26.90 10.32 3.37
N LEU A 854 28.16 10.51 2.97
CA LEU A 854 29.07 11.49 3.56
C LEU A 854 28.64 12.95 3.34
N GLN A 855 27.90 13.23 2.27
CA GLN A 855 27.34 14.55 1.98
C GLN A 855 25.92 14.70 2.54
N GLY A 856 25.40 13.68 3.24
CA GLY A 856 24.04 13.65 3.75
C GLY A 856 22.99 13.27 2.70
N ASN A 857 23.40 12.73 1.56
CA ASN A 857 22.50 12.13 0.58
C ASN A 857 22.30 10.65 0.94
N LEU A 858 21.10 10.30 1.42
CA LEU A 858 20.76 8.94 1.81
C LEU A 858 20.35 8.06 0.62
N GLY A 859 20.39 8.60 -0.59
CA GLY A 859 20.02 7.89 -1.81
C GLY A 859 18.51 7.83 -2.03
N ARG A 860 18.10 6.84 -2.83
CA ARG A 860 16.73 6.65 -3.28
C ARG A 860 16.19 5.28 -2.89
N SER A 861 14.89 5.26 -2.64
CA SER A 861 14.12 4.02 -2.56
C SER A 861 14.07 3.38 -3.95
N MET A 862 14.39 2.10 -4.05
CA MET A 862 14.25 1.30 -5.26
C MET A 862 12.78 1.12 -5.66
N GLU A 863 11.89 1.01 -4.67
CA GLU A 863 10.47 0.79 -4.93
C GLU A 863 9.75 2.07 -5.37
N THR A 864 9.91 3.15 -4.60
CA THR A 864 9.14 4.39 -4.80
C THR A 864 9.86 5.41 -5.67
N LEU A 865 11.15 5.20 -5.93
CA LEU A 865 12.09 6.18 -6.52
C LEU A 865 12.18 7.49 -5.73
N GLY A 866 11.58 7.59 -4.54
CA GLY A 866 11.62 8.76 -3.67
C GLY A 866 12.97 8.96 -2.98
N LEU A 867 13.25 10.19 -2.55
CA LEU A 867 14.45 10.51 -1.78
C LEU A 867 14.32 9.98 -0.35
N VAL A 868 15.29 9.16 0.08
CA VAL A 868 15.24 8.52 1.41
C VAL A 868 15.28 9.56 2.53
N ASN A 869 16.00 10.67 2.35
CA ASN A 869 16.03 11.80 3.28
C ASN A 869 14.63 12.28 3.68
N ASP A 870 13.74 12.41 2.69
CA ASP A 870 12.40 12.92 2.90
C ASP A 870 11.51 11.84 3.54
N MET A 871 11.75 10.56 3.25
CA MET A 871 10.96 9.45 3.81
C MET A 871 11.21 9.24 5.31
N ILE A 872 12.43 9.50 5.80
CA ILE A 872 12.83 9.11 7.17
C ILE A 872 13.17 10.27 8.11
N GLY A 873 13.36 11.50 7.60
CA GLY A 873 13.92 12.62 8.38
C GLY A 873 13.19 12.90 9.69
N ASP A 874 11.88 13.12 9.62
CA ASP A 874 11.01 13.32 10.79
C ASP A 874 10.91 12.06 11.67
N ARG A 875 10.88 10.87 11.04
CA ARG A 875 10.78 9.59 11.75
C ARG A 875 12.00 9.35 12.61
N LEU A 876 13.19 9.79 12.17
CA LEU A 876 14.42 9.72 12.94
C LEU A 876 14.31 10.55 14.22
N LEU A 877 13.76 11.77 14.15
CA LEU A 877 13.57 12.62 15.31
C LEU A 877 12.58 12.00 16.31
N LEU A 878 11.43 11.52 15.83
CA LEU A 878 10.42 10.89 16.67
C LEU A 878 10.94 9.58 17.30
N THR A 879 11.70 8.79 16.54
CA THR A 879 12.37 7.59 17.04
C THR A 879 13.36 7.92 18.15
N LEU A 880 14.16 8.99 17.99
CA LEU A 880 15.11 9.45 19.00
C LEU A 880 14.39 9.93 20.28
N LEU A 881 13.31 10.70 20.14
CA LEU A 881 12.51 11.20 21.27
C LEU A 881 11.88 10.06 22.08
N ILE A 882 11.24 9.10 21.39
CA ILE A 882 10.68 7.90 22.02
C ILE A 882 11.79 7.10 22.72
N SER A 883 12.91 6.82 22.04
CA SER A 883 14.02 6.05 22.61
C SER A 883 14.59 6.73 23.86
N LEU A 884 14.81 8.05 23.82
CA LEU A 884 15.30 8.81 24.95
C LEU A 884 14.29 8.79 26.11
N GLY A 885 13.01 9.00 25.81
CA GLY A 885 11.92 8.91 26.79
C GLY A 885 11.85 7.55 27.46
N THR A 886 11.98 6.46 26.68
CA THR A 886 12.04 5.08 27.19
C THR A 886 13.25 4.85 28.09
N ILE A 887 14.44 5.31 27.71
CA ILE A 887 15.66 5.19 28.55
C ILE A 887 15.47 5.94 29.87
N LEU A 888 14.98 7.18 29.82
CA LEU A 888 14.74 8.01 31.00
C LEU A 888 13.71 7.36 31.93
N LEU A 889 12.56 6.93 31.41
CA LEU A 889 11.54 6.23 32.20
C LEU A 889 12.13 4.97 32.84
N THR A 890 12.85 4.16 32.05
CA THR A 890 13.49 2.93 32.50
C THR A 890 14.43 3.20 33.66
N TRP A 891 15.29 4.22 33.56
CA TRP A 891 16.24 4.55 34.61
C TRP A 891 15.56 5.12 35.85
N THR A 892 14.59 6.01 35.67
CA THR A 892 13.83 6.62 36.77
C THR A 892 13.11 5.59 37.62
N ILE A 893 12.64 4.49 37.03
CA ILE A 893 11.96 3.41 37.76
C ILE A 893 12.94 2.33 38.23
N ALA A 894 13.86 1.88 37.36
CA ALA A 894 14.74 0.76 37.65
C ALA A 894 15.79 1.07 38.73
N LEU A 895 16.32 2.30 38.76
CA LEU A 895 17.37 2.67 39.71
C LEU A 895 16.84 2.66 41.16
N PRO A 896 15.74 3.35 41.52
CA PRO A 896 15.23 3.31 42.89
C PRO A 896 14.83 1.91 43.33
N ILE A 897 14.14 1.15 42.47
CA ILE A 897 13.66 -0.20 42.81
C ILE A 897 14.83 -1.18 42.95
N GLY A 898 15.79 -1.14 42.03
CA GLY A 898 16.99 -1.98 42.09
C GLY A 898 17.86 -1.66 43.31
N ILE A 899 18.02 -0.38 43.66
CA ILE A 899 18.69 0.04 44.90
C ILE A 899 17.94 -0.49 46.12
N PHE A 900 16.63 -0.30 46.18
CA PHE A 900 15.80 -0.76 47.29
C PHE A 900 15.88 -2.27 47.49
N SER A 901 15.75 -3.03 46.39
CA SER A 901 15.81 -4.50 46.37
C SER A 901 17.19 -5.02 46.82
N ALA A 902 18.29 -4.40 46.43
CA ALA A 902 19.63 -4.79 46.88
C ALA A 902 19.89 -4.44 48.35
N VAL A 903 19.41 -3.29 48.85
CA VAL A 903 19.60 -2.87 50.25
C VAL A 903 18.74 -3.68 51.21
N ARG A 904 17.51 -4.02 50.81
CA ARG A 904 16.57 -4.82 51.60
C ARG A 904 16.44 -6.24 51.06
N GLN A 905 17.57 -6.85 50.72
CA GLN A 905 17.64 -8.21 50.18
C GLN A 905 16.84 -9.20 51.05
N TYR A 906 16.01 -10.03 50.42
CA TYR A 906 15.15 -11.04 51.05
C TYR A 906 14.02 -10.48 51.94
N SER A 907 13.75 -9.17 51.90
CA SER A 907 12.56 -8.60 52.54
C SER A 907 11.29 -8.89 51.73
N LEU A 908 10.12 -8.81 52.36
CA LEU A 908 8.83 -8.92 51.66
C LEU A 908 8.73 -7.90 50.51
N GLY A 909 9.22 -6.68 50.73
CA GLY A 909 9.26 -5.64 49.69
C GLY A 909 10.14 -6.02 48.50
N ASP A 910 11.31 -6.66 48.74
CA ASP A 910 12.18 -7.21 47.67
C ASP A 910 11.45 -8.27 46.84
N TYR A 911 10.76 -9.21 47.50
CA TYR A 911 9.98 -10.23 46.81
C TYR A 911 8.84 -9.63 45.97
N ILE A 912 8.11 -8.63 46.49
CA ILE A 912 7.02 -7.98 45.76
C ILE A 912 7.56 -7.28 44.51
N VAL A 913 8.56 -6.40 44.64
CA VAL A 913 9.08 -5.65 43.48
C VAL A 913 9.75 -6.57 42.46
N THR A 914 10.40 -7.64 42.92
CA THR A 914 10.99 -8.64 42.03
C THR A 914 9.91 -9.44 41.29
N PHE A 915 8.83 -9.83 41.97
CA PHE A 915 7.70 -10.53 41.36
C PHE A 915 6.98 -9.66 40.32
N VAL A 916 6.69 -8.39 40.66
CA VAL A 916 6.11 -7.42 39.71
C VAL A 916 7.04 -7.20 38.51
N GLY A 917 8.35 -7.10 38.75
CA GLY A 917 9.35 -7.04 37.68
C GLY A 917 9.32 -8.29 36.78
N PHE A 918 9.17 -9.49 37.35
CA PHE A 918 9.01 -10.72 36.57
C PHE A 918 7.75 -10.73 35.72
N LEU A 919 6.61 -10.28 36.26
CA LEU A 919 5.38 -10.14 35.47
C LEU A 919 5.60 -9.21 34.27
N GLY A 920 6.27 -8.08 34.45
CA GLY A 920 6.58 -7.15 33.36
C GLY A 920 7.49 -7.73 32.26
N MET A 921 8.28 -8.78 32.56
CA MET A 921 9.07 -9.49 31.54
C MET A 921 8.34 -10.65 30.88
N CYS A 922 7.32 -11.20 31.54
CA CYS A 922 6.53 -12.29 31.00
C CYS A 922 5.48 -11.82 29.99
N ILE A 923 5.06 -10.56 30.05
CA ILE A 923 4.08 -9.98 29.12
C ILE A 923 4.80 -9.55 27.84
N PRO A 924 4.44 -10.08 26.66
CA PRO A 924 4.98 -9.60 25.40
C PRO A 924 4.66 -8.12 25.18
N ASN A 925 5.64 -7.32 24.73
CA ASN A 925 5.46 -5.87 24.54
C ASN A 925 4.28 -5.52 23.63
N PHE A 926 4.05 -6.31 22.58
CA PHE A 926 2.93 -6.11 21.67
C PHE A 926 1.56 -6.30 22.36
N LEU A 927 1.45 -7.31 23.22
CA LEU A 927 0.23 -7.58 23.98
C LEU A 927 0.01 -6.47 25.00
N LEU A 928 1.07 -6.00 25.67
CA LEU A 928 1.01 -4.85 26.57
C LEU A 928 0.53 -3.60 25.83
N ALA A 929 0.99 -3.37 24.59
CA ALA A 929 0.52 -2.27 23.76
C ALA A 929 -0.99 -2.35 23.52
N LEU A 930 -1.50 -3.50 23.08
CA LEU A 930 -2.93 -3.71 22.83
C LEU A 930 -3.79 -3.52 24.09
N LEU A 931 -3.35 -4.06 25.23
CA LEU A 931 -4.05 -3.92 26.50
C LEU A 931 -4.09 -2.46 26.97
N LEU A 932 -2.97 -1.74 26.88
CA LEU A 932 -2.91 -0.33 27.27
C LEU A 932 -3.67 0.57 26.29
N MET A 933 -3.68 0.26 25.00
CA MET A 933 -4.53 0.94 24.01
C MET A 933 -6.02 0.76 24.35
N HIS A 934 -6.45 -0.48 24.63
CA HIS A 934 -7.83 -0.76 25.00
C HIS A 934 -8.21 -0.03 26.29
N PHE A 935 -7.39 -0.13 27.34
CA PHE A 935 -7.61 0.56 28.60
C PHE A 935 -7.70 2.07 28.40
N ALA A 936 -6.77 2.66 27.67
CA ALA A 936 -6.73 4.10 27.53
C ALA A 936 -7.84 4.66 26.62
N SER A 937 -8.31 3.86 25.66
CA SER A 937 -9.53 4.17 24.91
C SER A 937 -10.77 4.16 25.82
N GLN A 938 -10.96 3.09 26.61
CA GLN A 938 -12.13 2.94 27.49
C GLN A 938 -12.20 3.98 28.62
N TYR A 939 -11.07 4.23 29.30
CA TYR A 939 -11.06 5.06 30.51
C TYR A 939 -10.70 6.53 30.27
N PHE A 940 -9.96 6.84 29.21
CA PHE A 940 -9.56 8.22 28.88
C PHE A 940 -10.19 8.76 27.61
N GLY A 941 -10.95 7.94 26.85
CA GLY A 941 -11.54 8.36 25.57
C GLY A 941 -10.49 8.73 24.52
N LEU A 942 -9.25 8.26 24.66
CA LEU A 942 -8.15 8.61 23.76
C LEU A 942 -8.05 7.59 22.63
N ASN A 943 -8.11 8.06 21.39
CA ASN A 943 -7.77 7.27 20.21
C ASN A 943 -6.24 7.21 20.04
N ILE A 944 -5.59 6.28 20.75
CA ILE A 944 -4.12 6.17 20.79
C ILE A 944 -3.60 5.25 19.67
N SER A 945 -3.94 5.61 18.44
CA SER A 945 -3.29 5.08 17.24
C SER A 945 -2.48 6.23 16.63
N GLY A 946 -1.16 6.15 16.70
CA GLY A 946 -0.24 7.21 16.31
C GLY A 946 0.25 8.09 17.47
N LEU A 947 1.03 9.12 17.13
CA LEU A 947 1.60 10.09 18.08
C LEU A 947 0.82 11.41 18.18
N PHE A 948 -0.18 11.57 17.32
CA PHE A 948 -1.01 12.75 17.24
C PHE A 948 -2.46 12.33 17.05
N SER A 949 -3.39 13.13 17.56
CA SER A 949 -4.79 13.02 17.17
C SER A 949 -4.98 13.37 15.68
N ALA A 950 -6.05 12.88 15.06
CA ALA A 950 -6.33 13.07 13.64
C ALA A 950 -6.30 14.56 13.22
N GLU A 951 -6.73 15.46 14.12
CA GLU A 951 -6.73 16.91 13.91
C GLU A 951 -5.31 17.51 13.85
N TYR A 952 -4.42 17.16 14.78
CA TYR A 952 -3.06 17.71 14.86
C TYR A 952 -2.05 17.00 13.97
N GLY A 953 -2.32 15.74 13.59
CA GLY A 953 -1.52 15.03 12.59
C GLY A 953 -1.49 15.78 11.25
N ALA A 954 -2.62 16.38 10.86
CA ALA A 954 -2.77 17.11 9.60
C ALA A 954 -2.04 18.46 9.58
N GLN A 955 -1.60 19.02 10.71
CA GLN A 955 -0.88 20.30 10.75
C GLN A 955 0.61 20.12 10.38
N PRO A 956 1.17 20.83 9.39
CA PRO A 956 2.59 20.73 9.02
C PRO A 956 3.50 21.38 10.07
N GLU A 957 3.07 22.52 10.63
CA GLU A 957 3.87 23.30 11.56
C GLU A 957 3.81 22.79 13.00
N TRP A 958 4.85 23.09 13.79
CA TRP A 958 4.86 22.83 15.23
C TRP A 958 4.14 23.96 15.97
N THR A 959 2.89 23.72 16.34
CA THR A 959 2.13 24.60 17.23
C THR A 959 2.26 24.13 18.68
N TRP A 960 2.02 25.04 19.64
CA TRP A 960 1.97 24.65 21.05
C TRP A 960 0.87 23.60 21.33
N GLY A 961 -0.27 23.71 20.65
CA GLY A 961 -1.34 22.71 20.71
C GLY A 961 -0.88 21.33 20.26
N LYS A 962 -0.18 21.25 19.12
CA LYS A 962 0.41 20.00 18.60
C LYS A 962 1.48 19.42 19.53
N PHE A 963 2.28 20.26 20.16
CA PHE A 963 3.27 19.81 21.16
C PHE A 963 2.60 19.20 22.40
N VAL A 964 1.55 19.83 22.92
CA VAL A 964 0.78 19.27 24.04
C VAL A 964 0.07 17.97 23.62
N ASP A 965 -0.47 17.92 22.41
CA ASP A 965 -1.07 16.71 21.84
C ASP A 965 -0.05 15.55 21.76
N LEU A 966 1.17 15.81 21.28
CA LEU A 966 2.25 14.82 21.31
C LEU A 966 2.48 14.27 22.72
N LEU A 967 2.55 15.14 23.75
CA LEU A 967 2.77 14.69 25.13
C LEU A 967 1.65 13.78 25.65
N LYS A 968 0.41 13.99 25.18
CA LYS A 968 -0.74 13.12 25.53
C LYS A 968 -0.65 11.72 24.91
N HIS A 969 0.10 11.55 23.82
CA HIS A 969 0.18 10.28 23.10
C HIS A 969 1.54 9.57 23.28
N ILE A 970 2.65 10.31 23.36
CA ILE A 970 4.01 9.75 23.38
C ILE A 970 4.34 8.91 24.63
N TRP A 971 3.63 9.11 25.73
CA TRP A 971 3.86 8.35 26.96
C TRP A 971 3.54 6.86 26.78
N LEU A 972 2.57 6.51 25.94
CA LEU A 972 2.15 5.12 25.72
C LEU A 972 3.30 4.27 25.15
N PRO A 973 3.91 4.62 24.00
CA PRO A 973 5.04 3.85 23.48
C PRO A 973 6.23 3.86 24.44
N ILE A 974 6.45 4.97 25.16
CA ILE A 974 7.51 5.06 26.17
C ILE A 974 7.31 4.03 27.30
N VAL A 975 6.07 3.88 27.80
CA VAL A 975 5.72 2.90 28.84
C VAL A 975 5.81 1.48 28.30
N VAL A 976 5.22 1.19 27.13
CA VAL A 976 5.25 -0.16 26.54
C VAL A 976 6.68 -0.64 26.35
N LEU A 977 7.53 0.18 25.74
CA LEU A 977 8.94 -0.16 25.51
C LEU A 977 9.75 -0.17 26.82
N GLY A 978 9.36 0.66 27.80
CA GLY A 978 10.05 0.84 29.06
C GLY A 978 9.81 -0.26 30.09
N VAL A 979 8.61 -0.86 30.16
CA VAL A 979 8.24 -1.83 31.21
C VAL A 979 9.15 -3.06 31.19
N ALA A 980 9.33 -3.69 30.03
CA ALA A 980 10.20 -4.86 29.90
C ALA A 980 11.68 -4.52 30.18
N GLY A 981 12.15 -3.38 29.65
CA GLY A 981 13.50 -2.87 29.91
C GLY A 981 13.74 -2.60 31.39
N THR A 982 12.77 -2.00 32.08
CA THR A 982 12.82 -1.66 33.51
C THR A 982 13.05 -2.90 34.37
N ALA A 983 12.30 -3.97 34.12
CA ALA A 983 12.44 -5.20 34.87
C ALA A 983 13.81 -5.88 34.68
N GLY A 984 14.35 -5.84 33.45
CA GLY A 984 15.73 -6.25 33.19
C GLY A 984 16.73 -5.40 33.98
N MET A 985 16.61 -4.08 33.89
CA MET A 985 17.52 -3.14 34.53
C MET A 985 17.45 -3.18 36.07
N ILE A 986 16.29 -3.42 36.69
CA ILE A 986 16.17 -3.64 38.14
C ILE A 986 17.11 -4.76 38.59
N ARG A 987 17.15 -5.87 37.85
CA ARG A 987 18.00 -7.03 38.17
C ARG A 987 19.48 -6.70 38.00
N VAL A 988 19.83 -5.97 36.94
CA VAL A 988 21.21 -5.48 36.71
C VAL A 988 21.65 -4.58 37.86
N MET A 989 20.83 -3.59 38.25
CA MET A 989 21.17 -2.69 39.37
C MET A 989 21.32 -3.45 40.67
N ARG A 990 20.40 -4.38 40.94
CA ARG A 990 20.42 -5.19 42.15
C ARG A 990 21.69 -6.03 42.22
N GLY A 991 22.03 -6.74 41.15
CA GLY A 991 23.23 -7.56 41.07
C GLY A 991 24.50 -6.74 41.30
N ASN A 992 24.66 -5.67 40.50
CA ASN A 992 25.84 -4.79 40.60
C ASN A 992 25.98 -4.15 41.99
N LEU A 993 24.86 -3.70 42.57
CA LEU A 993 24.90 -3.06 43.88
C LEU A 993 25.21 -4.08 44.99
N LEU A 994 24.70 -5.31 44.91
CA LEU A 994 25.02 -6.37 45.86
C LEU A 994 26.52 -6.72 45.87
N ASP A 995 27.17 -6.69 44.70
CA ASP A 995 28.61 -6.93 44.58
C ASP A 995 29.45 -5.77 45.13
N GLU A 996 29.00 -4.52 44.96
CA GLU A 996 29.68 -3.34 45.49
C GLU A 996 29.50 -3.16 47.01
N LEU A 997 28.32 -3.50 47.55
CA LEU A 997 27.99 -3.30 48.97
C LEU A 997 28.91 -4.07 49.94
N LYS A 998 29.56 -5.15 49.48
CA LYS A 998 30.47 -5.99 50.28
C LYS A 998 31.93 -5.56 50.22
N LYS A 999 32.28 -4.53 49.43
CA LYS A 999 33.68 -4.14 49.25
C LYS A 999 34.25 -3.38 50.46
N PRO A 1000 35.58 -3.51 50.73
CA PRO A 1000 36.21 -2.92 51.91
C PRO A 1000 35.97 -1.41 52.09
N TYR A 1001 35.95 -0.63 50.99
CA TYR A 1001 35.74 0.81 51.05
C TYR A 1001 34.35 1.20 51.58
N VAL A 1002 33.32 0.37 51.37
CA VAL A 1002 31.96 0.57 51.90
C VAL A 1002 31.95 0.30 53.41
N THR A 1003 32.59 -0.79 53.84
CA THR A 1003 32.74 -1.15 55.26
C THR A 1003 33.50 -0.08 56.03
N THR A 1004 34.60 0.44 55.47
CA THR A 1004 35.37 1.53 56.08
C THR A 1004 34.56 2.83 56.17
N ALA A 1005 33.82 3.20 55.12
CA ALA A 1005 32.96 4.39 55.16
C ALA A 1005 31.84 4.25 56.21
N ARG A 1006 31.29 3.05 56.37
CA ARG A 1006 30.29 2.74 57.41
C ARG A 1006 30.89 2.83 58.81
N ALA A 1007 32.09 2.29 59.01
CA ALA A 1007 32.82 2.39 60.28
C ALA A 1007 33.17 3.83 60.65
N LYS A 1008 33.39 4.72 59.66
CA LYS A 1008 33.59 6.16 59.85
C LYS A 1008 32.31 6.95 60.16
N GLY A 1009 31.15 6.29 60.31
CA GLY A 1009 29.89 6.94 60.71
C GLY A 1009 29.21 7.76 59.61
N VAL A 1010 29.52 7.54 58.33
CA VAL A 1010 28.83 8.23 57.23
C VAL A 1010 27.36 7.81 57.19
N ARG A 1011 26.44 8.80 57.15
CA ARG A 1011 24.98 8.57 57.13
C ARG A 1011 24.59 7.57 56.01
N PRO A 1012 23.68 6.61 56.26
CA PRO A 1012 23.40 5.48 55.35
C PRO A 1012 23.07 5.87 53.91
N LEU A 1013 22.18 6.84 53.69
CA LEU A 1013 21.78 7.27 52.34
C LEU A 1013 22.93 7.99 51.61
N LYS A 1014 23.67 8.84 52.32
CA LYS A 1014 24.84 9.55 51.77
C LYS A 1014 25.98 8.59 51.46
N LEU A 1015 26.20 7.57 52.30
CA LEU A 1015 27.15 6.49 52.05
C LEU A 1015 26.77 5.72 50.78
N LEU A 1016 25.51 5.33 50.68
CA LEU A 1016 25.02 4.49 49.59
C LEU A 1016 25.08 5.18 48.23
N LEU A 1017 24.54 6.40 48.12
CA LEU A 1017 24.51 7.15 46.86
C LEU A 1017 25.91 7.62 46.43
N LYS A 1018 26.80 7.96 47.37
CA LYS A 1018 28.12 8.50 47.05
C LYS A 1018 29.13 7.44 46.62
N TYR A 1019 29.04 6.21 47.15
CA TYR A 1019 30.05 5.17 46.96
C TYR A 1019 29.54 3.99 46.11
N PRO A 1020 28.79 3.00 46.62
CA PRO A 1020 28.48 1.78 45.86
C PRO A 1020 27.47 2.01 44.72
N VAL A 1021 26.46 2.89 44.87
CA VAL A 1021 25.49 3.17 43.79
C VAL A 1021 26.18 3.81 42.60
N ARG A 1022 27.06 4.78 42.84
CA ARG A 1022 27.83 5.44 41.80
C ARG A 1022 28.60 4.45 40.93
N LEU A 1023 29.11 3.36 41.50
CA LEU A 1023 29.83 2.33 40.74
C LEU A 1023 28.90 1.31 40.10
N ALA A 1024 27.81 0.95 40.77
CA ALA A 1024 26.79 0.05 40.24
C ALA A 1024 26.04 0.61 39.01
N LEU A 1025 26.10 1.94 38.80
CA LEU A 1025 25.57 2.62 37.61
C LEU A 1025 26.41 2.42 36.35
N ASN A 1026 27.65 1.94 36.44
CA ASN A 1026 28.50 1.80 35.25
C ASN A 1026 27.85 0.95 34.15
N PRO A 1027 27.28 -0.25 34.43
CA PRO A 1027 26.59 -1.04 33.42
C PRO A 1027 25.31 -0.40 32.85
N PHE A 1028 24.65 0.49 33.60
CA PHE A 1028 23.52 1.27 33.10
C PHE A 1028 23.99 2.22 32.01
N ILE A 1029 25.00 3.02 32.34
CA ILE A 1029 25.53 4.01 31.41
C ILE A 1029 26.16 3.31 30.20
N SER A 1030 26.89 2.21 30.40
CA SER A 1030 27.51 1.47 29.28
C SER A 1030 26.50 0.84 28.34
N SER A 1031 25.31 0.48 28.84
CA SER A 1031 24.26 -0.14 28.02
C SER A 1031 23.58 0.84 27.05
N VAL A 1032 23.69 2.17 27.28
CA VAL A 1032 23.07 3.19 26.41
C VAL A 1032 23.45 3.01 24.94
N GLY A 1033 24.72 2.66 24.67
CA GLY A 1033 25.20 2.46 23.30
C GLY A 1033 24.51 1.32 22.54
N VAL A 1034 24.03 0.30 23.25
CA VAL A 1034 23.34 -0.85 22.66
C VAL A 1034 21.82 -0.70 22.72
N LEU A 1035 21.31 0.01 23.73
CA LEU A 1035 19.88 0.23 23.93
C LEU A 1035 19.22 1.00 22.79
N PHE A 1036 19.90 1.99 22.20
CA PHE A 1036 19.33 2.76 21.08
C PHE A 1036 18.96 1.87 19.88
N PRO A 1037 19.90 1.11 19.26
CA PRO A 1037 19.53 0.21 18.16
C PRO A 1037 18.50 -0.87 18.55
N GLN A 1038 18.60 -1.41 19.77
CA GLN A 1038 17.67 -2.44 20.27
C GLN A 1038 16.24 -1.91 20.44
N LEU A 1039 16.06 -0.68 20.93
CA LEU A 1039 14.74 -0.08 21.06
C LEU A 1039 14.08 0.16 19.70
N ILE A 1040 14.86 0.46 18.68
CA ILE A 1040 14.34 0.69 17.33
C ILE A 1040 13.96 -0.63 16.65
N SER A 1041 14.86 -1.63 16.70
CA SER A 1041 14.62 -2.95 16.10
C SER A 1041 13.56 -3.75 16.88
N GLY A 1042 13.70 -3.86 18.20
CA GLY A 1042 12.76 -4.59 19.07
C GLY A 1042 11.44 -3.85 19.32
N GLY A 1043 11.42 -2.52 19.11
CA GLY A 1043 10.22 -1.71 19.16
C GLY A 1043 9.47 -1.61 17.83
N ALA A 1044 10.00 -2.15 16.72
CA ALA A 1044 9.36 -2.03 15.42
C ALA A 1044 7.95 -2.65 15.38
N ILE A 1045 7.76 -3.82 15.99
CA ILE A 1045 6.44 -4.47 16.10
C ILE A 1045 5.48 -3.62 16.95
N VAL A 1046 5.97 -3.10 18.08
CA VAL A 1046 5.19 -2.20 18.94
C VAL A 1046 4.81 -0.93 18.18
N ALA A 1047 5.74 -0.38 17.39
CA ALA A 1047 5.50 0.79 16.56
C ALA A 1047 4.48 0.52 15.44
N MET A 1048 4.49 -0.66 14.81
CA MET A 1048 3.45 -1.04 13.86
C MET A 1048 2.07 -1.10 14.54
N ILE A 1049 1.98 -1.75 15.71
CA ILE A 1049 0.73 -1.89 16.48
C ILE A 1049 0.22 -0.56 17.02
N LEU A 1050 1.11 0.33 17.39
CA LEU A 1050 0.75 1.68 17.83
C LEU A 1050 0.64 2.66 16.65
N SER A 1051 0.83 2.21 15.39
CA SER A 1051 0.88 3.04 14.18
C SER A 1051 1.81 4.26 14.31
N LEU A 1052 2.99 4.06 14.91
CA LEU A 1052 3.95 5.14 15.17
C LEU A 1052 4.79 5.44 13.92
N PRO A 1053 4.93 6.73 13.52
CA PRO A 1053 5.80 7.14 12.42
C PRO A 1053 7.28 7.12 12.84
N THR A 1054 7.84 5.91 13.00
CA THR A 1054 9.22 5.67 13.44
C THR A 1054 10.01 4.88 12.40
N ILE A 1055 11.33 4.75 12.60
CA ILE A 1055 12.20 4.01 11.67
C ILE A 1055 11.90 2.50 11.65
N GLY A 1056 11.45 1.93 12.77
CA GLY A 1056 11.23 0.49 12.90
C GLY A 1056 10.29 -0.10 11.83
N PRO A 1057 9.05 0.40 11.70
CA PRO A 1057 8.11 -0.04 10.67
C PRO A 1057 8.65 0.13 9.25
N GLU A 1058 9.34 1.25 8.97
CA GLU A 1058 9.90 1.49 7.63
C GLU A 1058 11.02 0.52 7.28
N MET A 1059 11.82 0.10 8.27
CA MET A 1059 12.85 -0.91 8.05
C MET A 1059 12.25 -2.27 7.72
N ILE A 1060 11.15 -2.65 8.38
CA ILE A 1060 10.43 -3.89 8.05
C ILE A 1060 9.86 -3.79 6.64
N TYR A 1061 9.22 -2.67 6.31
CA TYR A 1061 8.66 -2.41 4.98
C TYR A 1061 9.72 -2.54 3.87
N ALA A 1062 10.87 -1.87 4.03
CA ALA A 1062 11.98 -1.92 3.07
C ALA A 1062 12.53 -3.34 2.86
N LEU A 1063 12.61 -4.14 3.93
CA LEU A 1063 13.04 -5.53 3.85
C LEU A 1063 12.02 -6.40 3.13
N THR A 1064 10.73 -6.23 3.41
CA THR A 1064 9.65 -7.01 2.78
C THR A 1064 9.40 -6.65 1.31
N SER A 1065 9.66 -5.39 0.93
CA SER A 1065 9.55 -4.90 -0.45
C SER A 1065 10.82 -5.14 -1.28
N GLU A 1066 11.87 -5.68 -0.65
CA GLU A 1066 13.20 -5.87 -1.24
C GLU A 1066 13.83 -4.56 -1.74
N ASP A 1067 13.53 -3.44 -1.09
CA ASP A 1067 14.17 -2.14 -1.30
C ASP A 1067 15.52 -2.07 -0.55
N MET A 1068 16.52 -2.69 -1.16
CA MET A 1068 17.84 -2.90 -0.54
C MET A 1068 18.57 -1.60 -0.20
N TYR A 1069 18.37 -0.53 -0.97
CA TYR A 1069 19.01 0.78 -0.70
C TYR A 1069 18.37 1.50 0.49
N LEU A 1070 17.04 1.49 0.59
CA LEU A 1070 16.35 2.01 1.76
C LEU A 1070 16.72 1.21 3.01
N ALA A 1071 16.68 -0.13 2.94
CA ALA A 1071 17.08 -1.01 4.04
C ALA A 1071 18.54 -0.77 4.48
N GLY A 1072 19.48 -0.69 3.53
CA GLY A 1072 20.89 -0.43 3.80
C GLY A 1072 21.13 0.92 4.48
N THR A 1073 20.41 1.96 4.04
CA THR A 1073 20.46 3.28 4.68
C THR A 1073 19.97 3.22 6.12
N LEU A 1074 18.83 2.56 6.36
CA LEU A 1074 18.28 2.40 7.71
C LEU A 1074 19.24 1.61 8.62
N LEU A 1075 19.88 0.55 8.11
CA LEU A 1075 20.92 -0.19 8.84
C LEU A 1075 22.14 0.67 9.16
N MET A 1076 22.58 1.52 8.22
CA MET A 1076 23.68 2.45 8.45
C MET A 1076 23.32 3.50 9.51
N LEU A 1077 22.10 4.01 9.50
CA LEU A 1077 21.61 4.96 10.51
C LEU A 1077 21.50 4.33 11.90
N LEU A 1078 21.00 3.10 12.00
CA LEU A 1078 20.98 2.35 13.26
C LEU A 1078 22.40 2.14 13.80
N SER A 1079 23.34 1.84 12.91
CA SER A 1079 24.73 1.67 13.29
C SER A 1079 25.36 2.99 13.74
N LEU A 1080 25.08 4.09 13.04
CA LEU A 1080 25.49 5.44 13.45
C LEU A 1080 24.94 5.80 14.83
N LEU A 1081 23.65 5.55 15.07
CA LEU A 1081 23.03 5.77 16.38
C LEU A 1081 23.65 4.90 17.48
N GLY A 1082 24.03 3.66 17.19
CA GLY A 1082 24.74 2.78 18.14
C GLY A 1082 26.14 3.29 18.48
N VAL A 1083 26.89 3.75 17.48
CA VAL A 1083 28.23 4.33 17.68
C VAL A 1083 28.14 5.66 18.44
N VAL A 1084 27.19 6.53 18.10
CA VAL A 1084 26.90 7.77 18.85
C VAL A 1084 26.44 7.47 20.27
N GLY A 1085 25.57 6.49 20.47
CA GLY A 1085 25.14 6.05 21.80
C GLY A 1085 26.30 5.53 22.64
N THR A 1086 27.27 4.84 22.02
CA THR A 1086 28.49 4.39 22.68
C THR A 1086 29.37 5.57 23.11
N LEU A 1087 29.50 6.59 22.27
CA LEU A 1087 30.19 7.83 22.63
C LEU A 1087 29.49 8.54 23.80
N VAL A 1088 28.16 8.65 23.78
CA VAL A 1088 27.38 9.23 24.89
C VAL A 1088 27.60 8.43 26.17
N SER A 1089 27.59 7.10 26.10
CA SER A 1089 27.93 6.21 27.20
C SER A 1089 29.33 6.51 27.76
N ASP A 1090 30.34 6.61 26.91
CA ASP A 1090 31.71 6.91 27.32
C ASP A 1090 31.83 8.27 28.02
N LEU A 1091 31.14 9.30 27.52
CA LEU A 1091 31.10 10.64 28.12
C LEU A 1091 30.42 10.62 29.49
N LEU A 1092 29.28 9.93 29.60
CA LEU A 1092 28.56 9.79 30.85
C LEU A 1092 29.35 8.97 31.87
N LEU A 1093 30.07 7.92 31.44
CA LEU A 1093 30.99 7.16 32.29
C LEU A 1093 32.15 8.03 32.77
N MET A 1094 32.72 8.88 31.90
CA MET A 1094 33.79 9.82 32.26
C MET A 1094 33.31 10.90 33.25
N ALA A 1095 32.03 11.29 33.20
CA ALA A 1095 31.41 12.16 34.19
C ALA A 1095 31.15 11.42 35.52
N LEU A 1096 30.73 10.16 35.43
CA LEU A 1096 30.39 9.32 36.58
C LEU A 1096 31.62 8.81 37.32
N ASP A 1097 32.67 8.30 36.68
CA ASP A 1097 33.90 7.81 37.33
C ASP A 1097 35.15 8.58 36.85
N PRO A 1098 35.70 9.48 37.70
CA PRO A 1098 36.89 10.25 37.37
C PRO A 1098 38.14 9.39 37.10
N ARG A 1099 38.18 8.13 37.57
CA ARG A 1099 39.32 7.22 37.35
C ARG A 1099 39.49 6.84 35.88
N ILE A 1100 38.40 6.87 35.10
CA ILE A 1100 38.43 6.65 33.65
C ILE A 1100 39.26 7.74 32.95
N ARG A 1101 39.39 8.93 33.55
CA ARG A 1101 40.22 10.03 33.04
C ARG A 1101 41.73 9.80 33.25
N MET A 1102 42.13 9.04 34.28
CA MET A 1102 43.54 8.88 34.68
C MET A 1102 44.22 7.65 34.07
N GLY A 1103 43.45 6.73 33.45
CA GLY A 1103 44.00 5.54 32.79
C GLY A 1103 44.68 5.80 31.43
N SER A 1104 44.73 7.05 30.95
CA SER A 1104 45.43 7.43 29.71
C SER A 1104 46.74 8.19 29.94
N GLU A 1105 47.17 8.36 31.20
CA GLU A 1105 48.47 8.97 31.55
C GLU A 1105 49.56 7.91 31.88
N SER A 1106 49.34 6.64 31.54
CA SER A 1106 50.35 5.57 31.59
C SER A 1106 50.82 5.16 30.20
#